data_AF-A0A6B1C3K6-F1
#
_entry.id   AF-A0A6B1C3K6-F1
#
_cell.length_a   1.000
_cell.length_b   1.000
_cell.length_c   1.000
_cell.angle_alpha   90.00
_cell.angle_beta   90.00
_cell.angle_gamma   90.00
#
_symmetry.space_group_name_H-M   'P 1'
#
loop_
_entity.id
_entity.type
_entity.pdbx_description
1 polymer ?
#
loop_
_entity_poly.entity_id
_entity_poly.type
_entity_poly.pdbx_seq_one_letter_code
_entity_poly.pdbx_strand_id
1 'polypeptide(L)'
;MTGAVDRELVQESFSEAPLAGSTSDPHSHLMPSRLRQSKIVASPLRHIDPHAVSRSARAETRNREIFLPPVSVFRWWARRTESVNGTVIDAFSAERCASNKQLLVVDPFAGGGVIPLAAILRGHNVYAQDINPWAAIGLTAMLGLPAPDEIRESVASLSHRITPLVSAAYGTTMSDGQRGTITHTFRVATANCPKCDNLNRLFPHAMVTLLARKERQKPEAILACRNGHLTPGRHDRNTRCRECRTKVEPTAAYTPRRVVTCSNCGERTRLSDLAMQGNWSWEVVLVERARKGFRELDTATATEIATAANPRWQPQRSLGPIPEGQETRVLHRHGFKEWGDLYPNRQRYVLEQLLKLAPNCSENDRVAELLAMAIVGSAEMAGLCSRWDRWYLKSFESMAGHRFNFTTLTVEPNAWGDATSGRGTVLRRLDQLIKASTWLRENTTVRPVHGPVDPCGPQERPQGVTVGWGSSETLALPDRCADLVLTDPPYHDDVQYSELSLPLRAWAALDITHAAGDAVVNTAINQNSKGDDYSHLLSRIFAESRRVLKKDGHLIFSFANRSASAWADLLSALDAAGLCAVGCEIVHSENEQDHAKRGVRSCSHDLLLDLVPTGNHQLKIHFPKNDLEGDEPDFLRVVAKWFLQVGSLPPGWRAKCEDELLEAAFLGRPKAEV
;
A
#
# COMPACT_ATOMS: atom_id res chain seq x y z
N MET A 1 20.57 -5.31 -63.36
CA MET A 1 20.33 -4.25 -64.36
C MET A 1 21.13 -3.03 -63.97
N THR A 2 22.24 -2.89 -64.68
CA THR A 2 23.08 -1.73 -64.96
C THR A 2 22.42 -0.35 -64.86
N GLY A 3 23.17 0.64 -64.37
CA GLY A 3 22.89 2.07 -64.56
C GLY A 3 23.74 3.02 -63.72
N ALA A 4 25.06 3.05 -63.94
CA ALA A 4 25.91 4.22 -63.66
C ALA A 4 25.56 5.33 -64.69
N VAL A 5 25.84 6.63 -64.49
CA VAL A 5 27.14 7.28 -64.71
C VAL A 5 27.02 8.81 -64.45
N ASP A 6 28.02 9.34 -63.73
CA ASP A 6 28.75 10.63 -63.76
C ASP A 6 28.17 12.03 -64.14
N ARG A 7 28.65 12.98 -63.31
CA ARG A 7 29.34 14.29 -63.55
C ARG A 7 28.62 15.43 -64.31
N GLU A 8 28.61 16.61 -63.69
CA GLU A 8 29.48 17.72 -64.13
C GLU A 8 29.64 18.84 -63.08
N LEU A 9 30.84 19.41 -63.05
CA LEU A 9 31.33 20.55 -62.28
C LEU A 9 31.09 21.85 -63.05
N VAL A 10 30.84 22.98 -62.37
CA VAL A 10 31.45 24.29 -62.73
C VAL A 10 31.72 25.09 -61.45
N GLN A 11 32.91 25.68 -61.40
CA GLN A 11 33.55 26.47 -60.36
C GLN A 11 33.64 27.94 -60.82
N GLU A 12 34.11 28.84 -59.94
CA GLU A 12 34.62 30.22 -60.20
C GLU A 12 33.62 31.40 -60.21
N SER A 13 33.94 32.63 -59.76
CA SER A 13 34.75 33.19 -58.65
C SER A 13 34.47 34.71 -58.58
N PHE A 14 34.69 35.32 -57.39
CA PHE A 14 35.09 36.70 -57.08
C PHE A 14 34.45 37.93 -57.76
N SER A 15 33.93 38.87 -56.95
CA SER A 15 34.49 40.25 -56.87
C SER A 15 34.04 41.01 -55.61
N GLU A 16 34.86 42.00 -55.23
CA GLU A 16 34.93 42.76 -53.97
C GLU A 16 33.92 43.91 -53.82
N ALA A 17 33.85 44.43 -52.59
CA ALA A 17 33.04 45.54 -52.09
C ALA A 17 33.29 46.92 -52.75
N PRO A 18 32.46 47.94 -52.42
CA PRO A 18 32.97 48.92 -51.45
C PRO A 18 31.92 49.47 -50.44
N LEU A 19 32.47 49.93 -49.31
CA LEU A 19 31.83 50.73 -48.25
C LEU A 19 31.64 52.21 -48.65
N ALA A 20 30.54 52.84 -48.24
CA ALA A 20 30.49 54.11 -47.48
C ALA A 20 29.11 54.80 -47.56
N GLY A 21 28.67 55.40 -46.44
CA GLY A 21 27.86 56.64 -46.47
C GLY A 21 26.49 56.65 -45.80
N SER A 22 26.49 56.95 -44.49
CA SER A 22 25.47 57.65 -43.68
C SER A 22 24.10 58.04 -44.28
N THR A 23 23.03 57.80 -43.51
CA THR A 23 22.16 58.86 -42.95
C THR A 23 21.20 58.27 -41.91
N SER A 24 21.20 58.88 -40.73
CA SER A 24 20.30 58.61 -39.60
C SER A 24 18.97 59.32 -39.81
N ASP A 25 17.86 58.59 -39.76
CA ASP A 25 16.51 59.15 -39.74
C ASP A 25 15.79 58.75 -38.43
N PRO A 26 15.44 59.68 -37.54
CA PRO A 26 14.81 59.40 -36.26
C PRO A 26 13.30 59.56 -36.36
N HIS A 27 12.60 58.57 -36.91
CA HIS A 27 11.16 58.42 -36.71
C HIS A 27 10.86 57.07 -36.07
N SER A 28 10.91 57.09 -34.74
CA SER A 28 10.38 56.05 -33.87
C SER A 28 8.89 55.85 -34.14
N HIS A 29 8.57 54.85 -34.97
CA HIS A 29 7.26 54.24 -34.94
C HIS A 29 7.06 53.60 -33.55
N LEU A 30 6.21 54.23 -32.74
CA LEU A 30 5.52 53.59 -31.63
C LEU A 30 4.80 52.35 -32.17
N MET A 31 5.48 51.21 -32.09
CA MET A 31 4.86 49.89 -32.19
C MET A 31 3.89 49.76 -31.00
N PRO A 32 2.60 49.45 -31.22
CA PRO A 32 1.71 49.16 -30.11
C PRO A 32 2.30 47.97 -29.37
N SER A 33 2.48 48.11 -28.06
CA SER A 33 2.76 47.01 -27.16
C SER A 33 1.76 45.89 -27.50
N ARG A 34 2.23 44.75 -28.00
CA ARG A 34 1.41 43.54 -28.06
C ARG A 34 0.97 43.28 -26.63
N LEU A 35 -0.27 43.64 -26.31
CA LEU A 35 -1.00 43.17 -25.14
C LEU A 35 -0.83 41.65 -25.18
N ARG A 36 0.01 41.10 -24.29
CA ARG A 36 0.14 39.66 -24.12
C ARG A 36 -1.26 39.18 -23.74
N GLN A 37 -1.98 38.57 -24.68
CA GLN A 37 -3.25 37.92 -24.39
C GLN A 37 -3.01 36.96 -23.22
N SER A 38 -3.63 37.23 -22.08
CA SER A 38 -3.55 36.37 -20.90
C SER A 38 -4.12 35.01 -21.30
N LYS A 39 -3.28 33.97 -21.26
CA LYS A 39 -3.72 32.59 -21.53
C LYS A 39 -4.80 32.23 -20.50
N ILE A 40 -5.98 31.85 -20.97
CA ILE A 40 -7.07 31.38 -20.10
C ILE A 40 -6.70 29.99 -19.58
N VAL A 41 -6.72 29.81 -18.26
CA VAL A 41 -6.48 28.52 -17.61
C VAL A 41 -7.81 28.03 -17.04
N ALA A 42 -8.19 26.82 -17.41
CA ALA A 42 -9.46 26.21 -17.05
C ALA A 42 -9.21 24.82 -16.44
N SER A 43 -10.05 24.42 -15.47
CA SER A 43 -9.90 23.12 -14.83
C SER A 43 -10.22 21.96 -15.78
N PRO A 44 -9.32 20.97 -15.96
CA PRO A 44 -9.62 19.73 -16.68
C PRO A 44 -10.80 18.94 -16.10
N LEU A 45 -11.11 19.11 -14.81
CA LEU A 45 -12.18 18.35 -14.14
C LEU A 45 -13.56 18.57 -14.78
N ARG A 46 -13.75 19.67 -15.52
CA ARG A 46 -15.01 19.97 -16.24
C ARG A 46 -15.39 18.94 -17.32
N HIS A 47 -14.43 18.14 -17.78
CA HIS A 47 -14.66 17.10 -18.79
C HIS A 47 -14.91 15.73 -18.18
N ILE A 48 -14.84 15.61 -16.86
CA ILE A 48 -15.05 14.35 -16.16
C ILE A 48 -16.56 14.11 -16.03
N ASP A 49 -17.01 12.89 -16.32
CA ASP A 49 -18.32 12.39 -15.91
C ASP A 49 -18.16 11.70 -14.55
N PRO A 50 -18.51 12.38 -13.43
CA PRO A 50 -18.30 11.83 -12.09
C PRO A 50 -19.10 10.55 -11.85
N HIS A 51 -20.27 10.39 -12.49
CA HIS A 51 -21.07 9.17 -12.36
C HIS A 51 -20.44 7.99 -13.09
N ALA A 52 -19.91 8.20 -14.29
CA ALA A 52 -19.21 7.14 -15.03
C ALA A 52 -17.94 6.70 -14.31
N VAL A 53 -17.10 7.65 -13.87
CA VAL A 53 -15.87 7.37 -13.11
C VAL A 53 -16.20 6.59 -11.83
N SER A 54 -17.21 7.03 -11.09
CA SER A 54 -17.63 6.36 -9.86
C SER A 54 -18.11 4.92 -10.07
N ARG A 55 -18.82 4.64 -11.18
CA ARG A 55 -19.22 3.27 -11.54
C ARG A 55 -18.00 2.39 -11.84
N SER A 56 -17.05 2.90 -12.61
CA SER A 56 -15.81 2.20 -12.95
C SER A 56 -14.95 1.93 -11.71
N ALA A 57 -14.80 2.93 -10.83
CA ALA A 57 -14.04 2.79 -9.58
C ALA A 57 -14.62 1.69 -8.68
N ARG A 58 -15.95 1.60 -8.55
CA ARG A 58 -16.62 0.53 -7.79
C ARG A 58 -16.37 -0.87 -8.36
N ALA A 59 -16.28 -0.99 -9.68
CA ALA A 59 -15.99 -2.27 -10.33
C ALA A 59 -14.53 -2.70 -10.11
N GLU A 60 -13.60 -1.76 -10.26
CA GLU A 60 -12.16 -1.98 -10.13
C GLU A 60 -11.75 -2.35 -8.69
N THR A 61 -12.27 -1.63 -7.69
CA THR A 61 -11.94 -1.82 -6.26
C THR A 61 -12.12 -3.27 -5.79
N ARG A 62 -13.09 -4.00 -6.36
CA ARG A 62 -13.40 -5.38 -5.95
C ARG A 62 -12.42 -6.43 -6.50
N ASN A 63 -11.71 -6.14 -7.58
CA ASN A 63 -10.85 -7.10 -8.29
C ASN A 63 -9.57 -6.45 -8.83
N ARG A 64 -8.94 -5.59 -8.02
CA ARG A 64 -7.82 -4.76 -8.46
C ARG A 64 -6.62 -5.58 -8.97
N GLU A 65 -6.39 -6.77 -8.43
CA GLU A 65 -5.35 -7.70 -8.90
C GLU A 65 -5.61 -8.28 -10.29
N ILE A 66 -6.85 -8.19 -10.79
CA ILE A 66 -7.25 -8.59 -12.14
C ILE A 66 -7.11 -7.41 -13.10
N PHE A 67 -7.56 -6.22 -12.69
CA PHE A 67 -7.54 -5.02 -13.54
C PHE A 67 -6.15 -4.39 -13.64
N LEU A 68 -5.39 -4.40 -12.54
CA LEU A 68 -4.05 -3.84 -12.45
C LEU A 68 -3.13 -4.83 -11.71
N PRO A 69 -2.72 -5.95 -12.35
CA PRO A 69 -1.80 -6.89 -11.74
C PRO A 69 -0.51 -6.25 -11.19
N PRO A 70 0.13 -5.24 -11.83
CA PRO A 70 1.37 -4.65 -11.32
C PRO A 70 1.25 -4.05 -9.93
N VAL A 71 0.18 -3.30 -9.61
CA VAL A 71 0.02 -2.68 -8.28
C VAL A 71 -0.25 -3.69 -7.15
N SER A 72 -0.36 -4.99 -7.48
CA SER A 72 -0.55 -6.07 -6.51
C SER A 72 0.72 -6.86 -6.16
N VAL A 73 1.82 -6.68 -6.90
CA VAL A 73 3.06 -7.49 -6.73
C VAL A 73 3.83 -7.12 -5.47
N PHE A 74 4.02 -5.82 -5.25
CA PHE A 74 4.54 -5.23 -4.03
C PHE A 74 3.42 -4.41 -3.41
N ARG A 75 2.50 -5.14 -2.74
CA ARG A 75 1.33 -4.55 -2.10
C ARG A 75 1.79 -3.47 -1.12
N TRP A 76 1.61 -2.22 -1.53
CA TRP A 76 1.74 -1.04 -0.70
C TRP A 76 0.45 -0.23 -0.83
N TRP A 77 0.00 0.41 0.25
CA TRP A 77 -1.37 0.92 0.35
C TRP A 77 -1.64 2.09 -0.58
N ALA A 78 -2.03 1.79 -1.81
CA ALA A 78 -2.63 2.76 -2.71
C ALA A 78 -4.15 2.74 -2.53
N ARG A 79 -4.75 3.91 -2.42
CA ARG A 79 -6.16 4.11 -2.04
C ARG A 79 -7.10 4.42 -3.18
N ARG A 80 -6.55 4.67 -4.37
CA ARG A 80 -7.30 5.18 -5.51
C ARG A 80 -7.12 4.28 -6.72
N THR A 81 -8.16 4.23 -7.53
CA THR A 81 -8.27 3.38 -8.69
C THR A 81 -7.56 4.02 -9.87
N GLU A 82 -7.15 3.20 -10.84
CA GLU A 82 -6.72 3.72 -12.14
C GLU A 82 -7.88 4.45 -12.83
N SER A 83 -9.11 3.98 -12.67
CA SER A 83 -10.28 4.64 -13.26
C SER A 83 -10.44 6.12 -12.88
N VAL A 84 -10.16 6.51 -11.62
CA VAL A 84 -10.20 7.92 -11.21
C VAL A 84 -8.98 8.67 -11.76
N ASN A 85 -7.78 8.19 -11.44
CA ASN A 85 -6.53 8.89 -11.78
C ASN A 85 -6.31 9.00 -13.29
N GLY A 86 -6.62 7.92 -14.00
CA GLY A 86 -6.57 7.84 -15.44
C GLY A 86 -7.50 8.83 -16.11
N THR A 87 -8.74 8.94 -15.64
CA THR A 87 -9.70 9.92 -16.20
C THR A 87 -9.22 11.37 -15.99
N VAL A 88 -8.60 11.68 -14.85
CA VAL A 88 -7.99 13.00 -14.61
C VAL A 88 -6.86 13.27 -15.60
N ILE A 89 -5.97 12.28 -15.83
CA ILE A 89 -4.88 12.40 -16.79
C ILE A 89 -5.43 12.58 -18.22
N ASP A 90 -6.46 11.83 -18.61
CA ASP A 90 -7.09 11.92 -19.93
C ASP A 90 -7.71 13.31 -20.16
N ALA A 91 -8.49 13.79 -19.18
CA ALA A 91 -9.12 15.11 -19.24
C ALA A 91 -8.07 16.23 -19.34
N PHE A 92 -6.97 16.12 -18.60
CA PHE A 92 -5.87 17.08 -18.66
C PHE A 92 -5.10 17.02 -19.98
N SER A 93 -4.81 15.81 -20.48
CA SER A 93 -4.08 15.59 -21.73
C SER A 93 -4.85 16.12 -22.95
N ALA A 94 -6.16 15.91 -22.99
CA ALA A 94 -7.03 16.34 -24.09
C ALA A 94 -6.98 17.87 -24.35
N GLU A 95 -6.73 18.68 -23.32
CA GLU A 95 -6.68 20.13 -23.45
C GLU A 95 -5.33 20.69 -23.88
N ARG A 96 -4.26 19.90 -23.75
CA ARG A 96 -2.88 20.39 -23.85
C ARG A 96 -2.07 19.74 -24.93
N CYS A 97 -2.45 18.54 -25.31
CA CYS A 97 -1.78 17.79 -26.35
C CYS A 97 -2.45 18.11 -27.69
N ALA A 98 -1.81 19.01 -28.47
CA ALA A 98 -1.78 18.76 -29.91
C ALA A 98 -1.16 17.35 -30.09
N SER A 99 -1.74 16.54 -30.96
CA SER A 99 -1.43 15.12 -31.15
C SER A 99 0.08 14.85 -31.08
N ASN A 100 0.50 14.04 -30.09
CA ASN A 100 1.87 13.51 -29.82
C ASN A 100 2.77 14.17 -28.74
N LYS A 101 2.31 15.11 -27.90
CA LYS A 101 3.15 15.59 -26.79
C LYS A 101 3.05 14.71 -25.53
N GLN A 102 4.19 14.23 -25.04
CA GLN A 102 4.25 13.51 -23.74
C GLN A 102 4.29 14.51 -22.58
N LEU A 103 3.38 14.36 -21.63
CA LEU A 103 3.36 15.13 -20.38
C LEU A 103 4.41 14.59 -19.40
N LEU A 104 4.82 15.42 -18.44
CA LEU A 104 5.46 14.96 -17.20
C LEU A 104 4.41 14.98 -16.07
N VAL A 105 4.02 13.78 -15.61
CA VAL A 105 3.13 13.56 -14.46
C VAL A 105 3.99 13.28 -13.23
N VAL A 106 3.71 14.00 -12.15
CA VAL A 106 4.47 13.94 -10.91
C VAL A 106 3.57 13.46 -9.77
N ASP A 107 4.01 12.45 -9.03
CA ASP A 107 3.33 11.94 -7.84
C ASP A 107 4.31 11.89 -6.64
N PRO A 108 4.28 12.90 -5.75
CA PRO A 108 5.16 12.95 -4.58
C PRO A 108 4.74 12.02 -3.44
N PHE A 109 3.61 11.30 -3.54
CA PHE A 109 3.11 10.35 -2.54
C PHE A 109 2.72 9.03 -3.19
N ALA A 110 3.66 8.45 -3.94
CA ALA A 110 3.36 7.41 -4.91
C ALA A 110 2.79 6.13 -4.31
N GLY A 111 3.14 5.79 -3.07
CA GLY A 111 2.59 4.66 -2.35
C GLY A 111 2.63 3.36 -3.17
N GLY A 112 1.47 2.77 -3.43
CA GLY A 112 1.33 1.55 -4.25
C GLY A 112 1.44 1.74 -5.76
N GLY A 113 1.67 2.97 -6.26
CA GLY A 113 2.05 3.24 -7.64
C GLY A 113 0.92 3.27 -8.67
N VAL A 114 -0.32 3.60 -8.27
CA VAL A 114 -1.45 3.64 -9.22
C VAL A 114 -1.33 4.80 -10.20
N ILE A 115 -1.08 6.01 -9.70
CA ILE A 115 -0.92 7.20 -10.53
C ILE A 115 0.24 7.06 -11.52
N PRO A 116 1.46 6.65 -11.10
CA PRO A 116 2.55 6.46 -12.07
C PRO A 116 2.22 5.38 -13.11
N LEU A 117 1.55 4.27 -12.73
CA LEU A 117 1.11 3.26 -13.69
C LEU A 117 0.06 3.83 -14.67
N ALA A 118 -0.91 4.60 -14.18
CA ALA A 118 -1.94 5.24 -15.00
C ALA A 118 -1.34 6.20 -16.04
N ALA A 119 -0.28 6.93 -15.67
CA ALA A 119 0.45 7.80 -16.58
C ALA A 119 1.27 7.02 -17.62
N ILE A 120 1.90 5.90 -17.23
CA ILE A 120 2.67 5.04 -18.14
C ILE A 120 1.76 4.37 -19.18
N LEU A 121 0.56 3.91 -18.78
CA LEU A 121 -0.46 3.37 -19.70
C LEU A 121 -0.82 4.35 -20.81
N ARG A 122 -0.73 5.65 -20.54
CA ARG A 122 -1.01 6.75 -21.48
C ARG A 122 0.23 7.26 -22.22
N GLY A 123 1.39 6.63 -22.00
CA GLY A 123 2.64 7.00 -22.66
C GLY A 123 3.23 8.34 -22.19
N HIS A 124 2.93 8.76 -20.96
CA HIS A 124 3.52 9.96 -20.37
C HIS A 124 4.82 9.66 -19.62
N ASN A 125 5.61 10.71 -19.37
CA ASN A 125 6.78 10.64 -18.50
C ASN A 125 6.32 10.80 -17.05
N VAL A 126 7.05 10.16 -16.14
CA VAL A 126 6.67 10.05 -14.73
C VAL A 126 7.84 10.41 -13.83
N TYR A 127 7.54 11.22 -12.82
CA TYR A 127 8.31 11.28 -11.58
C TYR A 127 7.43 10.82 -10.43
N ALA A 128 7.86 9.82 -9.68
CA ALA A 128 7.14 9.32 -8.53
C ALA A 128 8.05 9.29 -7.31
N GLN A 129 7.56 9.59 -6.11
CA GLN A 129 8.39 9.58 -4.90
C GLN A 129 7.61 9.01 -3.72
N ASP A 130 8.32 8.32 -2.84
CA ASP A 130 7.80 7.89 -1.54
C ASP A 130 8.89 8.04 -0.47
N ILE A 131 8.49 8.43 0.74
CA ILE A 131 9.41 8.53 1.89
C ILE A 131 9.82 7.14 2.40
N ASN A 132 8.97 6.13 2.19
CA ASN A 132 9.23 4.78 2.63
C ASN A 132 10.17 4.06 1.64
N PRO A 133 11.36 3.61 2.08
CA PRO A 133 12.32 2.98 1.18
C PRO A 133 11.78 1.68 0.58
N TRP A 134 11.02 0.89 1.35
CA TRP A 134 10.42 -0.35 0.84
C TRP A 134 9.40 -0.07 -0.26
N ALA A 135 8.61 1.00 -0.12
CA ALA A 135 7.67 1.43 -1.14
C ALA A 135 8.38 1.93 -2.41
N ALA A 136 9.39 2.80 -2.27
CA ALA A 136 10.12 3.35 -3.41
C ALA A 136 10.87 2.26 -4.21
N ILE A 137 11.52 1.32 -3.51
CA ILE A 137 12.18 0.17 -4.15
C ILE A 137 11.14 -0.74 -4.83
N GLY A 138 10.04 -1.04 -4.13
CA GLY A 138 8.87 -1.77 -4.65
C GLY A 138 8.33 -1.16 -5.94
N LEU A 139 8.13 0.15 -5.94
CA LEU A 139 7.61 0.92 -7.06
C LEU A 139 8.56 0.87 -8.26
N THR A 140 9.85 1.07 -8.03
CA THR A 140 10.89 0.98 -9.08
C THR A 140 10.86 -0.39 -9.74
N ALA A 141 10.90 -1.46 -8.94
CA ALA A 141 10.90 -2.83 -9.44
C ALA A 141 9.59 -3.18 -10.18
N MET A 142 8.45 -2.71 -9.68
CA MET A 142 7.12 -2.95 -10.27
C MET A 142 6.95 -2.28 -11.63
N LEU A 143 7.41 -1.03 -11.79
CA LEU A 143 7.31 -0.30 -13.05
C LEU A 143 8.35 -0.80 -14.08
N GLY A 144 9.48 -1.34 -13.62
CA GLY A 144 10.60 -1.80 -14.44
C GLY A 144 10.72 -3.32 -14.59
N LEU A 145 9.61 -4.06 -14.57
CA LEU A 145 9.64 -5.53 -14.56
C LEU A 145 10.42 -6.14 -15.76
N PRO A 146 11.36 -7.09 -15.54
CA PRO A 146 12.05 -7.85 -16.58
C PRO A 146 11.10 -8.67 -17.46
N ALA A 147 11.60 -9.30 -18.53
CA ALA A 147 10.76 -10.12 -19.41
C ALA A 147 10.12 -11.31 -18.65
N PRO A 148 8.85 -11.68 -18.96
CA PRO A 148 8.18 -12.77 -18.26
C PRO A 148 8.96 -14.08 -18.33
N ASP A 149 9.63 -14.35 -19.45
CA ASP A 149 10.39 -15.59 -19.66
C ASP A 149 11.67 -15.62 -18.81
N GLU A 150 12.40 -14.50 -18.69
CA GLU A 150 13.54 -14.38 -17.77
C GLU A 150 13.12 -14.63 -16.31
N ILE A 151 11.96 -14.12 -15.91
CA ILE A 151 11.39 -14.36 -14.59
C ILE A 151 11.04 -15.85 -14.44
N ARG A 152 10.35 -16.47 -15.41
CA ARG A 152 9.98 -17.90 -15.37
C ARG A 152 11.19 -18.82 -15.25
N GLU A 153 12.24 -18.57 -16.03
CA GLU A 153 13.48 -19.34 -15.99
C GLU A 153 14.14 -19.25 -14.61
N SER A 154 14.23 -18.04 -14.05
CA SER A 154 14.83 -17.80 -12.74
C SER A 154 13.98 -18.40 -11.61
N VAL A 155 12.65 -18.37 -11.73
CA VAL A 155 11.72 -19.06 -10.81
C VAL A 155 11.90 -20.58 -10.89
N ALA A 156 12.08 -21.15 -12.08
CA ALA A 156 12.34 -22.59 -12.24
C ALA A 156 13.68 -22.99 -11.59
N SER A 157 14.73 -22.18 -11.78
CA SER A 157 16.03 -22.36 -11.12
C SER A 157 15.92 -22.32 -9.59
N LEU A 158 15.23 -21.32 -9.04
CA LEU A 158 15.00 -21.20 -7.60
C LEU A 158 14.19 -22.39 -7.06
N SER A 159 13.13 -22.78 -7.79
CA SER A 159 12.27 -23.92 -7.45
C SER A 159 13.08 -25.21 -7.34
N HIS A 160 13.94 -25.48 -8.33
CA HIS A 160 14.80 -26.66 -8.33
C HIS A 160 15.74 -26.68 -7.10
N ARG A 161 16.39 -25.55 -6.81
CA ARG A 161 17.35 -25.42 -5.70
C ARG A 161 16.70 -25.53 -4.32
N ILE A 162 15.49 -24.98 -4.13
CA ILE A 162 14.83 -24.96 -2.82
C ILE A 162 14.04 -26.24 -2.51
N THR A 163 13.64 -27.00 -3.53
CA THR A 163 12.77 -28.18 -3.38
C THR A 163 13.23 -29.17 -2.29
N PRO A 164 14.52 -29.55 -2.18
CA PRO A 164 14.96 -30.46 -1.13
C PRO A 164 14.71 -29.91 0.28
N LEU A 165 14.99 -28.62 0.50
CA LEU A 165 14.79 -27.97 1.79
C LEU A 165 13.30 -27.86 2.14
N VAL A 166 12.47 -27.41 1.20
CA VAL A 166 11.01 -27.28 1.41
C VAL A 166 10.38 -28.64 1.69
N SER A 167 10.79 -29.68 0.96
CA SER A 167 10.34 -31.05 1.20
C SER A 167 10.73 -31.52 2.60
N ALA A 168 11.94 -31.21 3.05
CA ALA A 168 12.39 -31.55 4.39
C ALA A 168 11.66 -30.73 5.49
N ALA A 169 11.27 -29.49 5.20
CA ALA A 169 10.62 -28.59 6.14
C ALA A 169 9.11 -28.84 6.29
N TYR A 170 8.42 -29.12 5.19
CA TYR A 170 6.96 -29.16 5.12
C TYR A 170 6.39 -30.46 4.53
N GLY A 171 7.22 -31.39 4.05
CA GLY A 171 6.75 -32.69 3.57
C GLY A 171 6.06 -33.49 4.67
N THR A 172 4.96 -34.16 4.33
CA THR A 172 4.18 -34.96 5.26
C THR A 172 3.47 -36.12 4.54
N THR A 173 2.72 -36.92 5.31
CA THR A 173 1.85 -37.99 4.83
C THR A 173 0.40 -37.62 5.15
N MET A 174 -0.48 -37.76 4.16
CA MET A 174 -1.91 -37.50 4.30
C MET A 174 -2.61 -38.66 5.02
N SER A 175 -3.88 -38.48 5.40
CA SER A 175 -4.64 -39.52 6.12
C SER A 175 -4.82 -40.83 5.33
N ASP A 176 -4.69 -40.78 4.00
CA ASP A 176 -4.77 -41.95 3.12
C ASP A 176 -3.41 -42.59 2.80
N GLY A 177 -2.34 -42.18 3.50
CA GLY A 177 -1.00 -42.73 3.35
C GLY A 177 -0.18 -42.16 2.18
N GLN A 178 -0.75 -41.31 1.33
CA GLN A 178 0.01 -40.70 0.24
C GLN A 178 0.87 -39.53 0.73
N ARG A 179 1.91 -39.20 -0.04
CA ARG A 179 2.74 -38.02 0.22
C ARG A 179 1.94 -36.73 -0.01
N GLY A 180 2.14 -35.78 0.88
CA GLY A 180 1.59 -34.43 0.78
C GLY A 180 2.53 -33.40 1.38
N THR A 181 2.06 -32.16 1.44
CA THR A 181 2.79 -31.03 2.00
C THR A 181 1.93 -30.31 3.01
N ILE A 182 2.53 -29.85 4.10
CA ILE A 182 1.89 -28.95 5.05
C ILE A 182 1.80 -27.57 4.40
N THR A 183 0.59 -27.05 4.24
CA THR A 183 0.33 -25.70 3.72
C THR A 183 0.26 -24.68 4.86
N HIS A 184 -0.27 -25.09 6.02
CA HIS A 184 -0.40 -24.26 7.21
C HIS A 184 -0.13 -25.07 8.47
N THR A 185 0.65 -24.52 9.41
CA THR A 185 0.88 -25.07 10.75
C THR A 185 0.27 -24.13 11.79
N PHE A 186 -0.69 -24.63 12.57
CA PHE A 186 -1.39 -23.83 13.57
C PHE A 186 -0.67 -23.94 14.90
N ARG A 187 -0.46 -22.79 15.54
CA ARG A 187 0.20 -22.70 16.84
C ARG A 187 -0.70 -22.02 17.85
N VAL A 188 -0.85 -22.63 19.01
CA VAL A 188 -1.54 -22.02 20.15
C VAL A 188 -0.50 -21.57 21.16
N ALA A 189 -0.71 -20.38 21.71
CA ALA A 189 0.03 -19.91 22.85
C ALA A 189 -0.23 -20.79 24.07
N THR A 190 0.81 -21.08 24.84
CA THR A 190 0.70 -21.80 26.11
C THR A 190 1.38 -21.01 27.21
N ALA A 191 0.78 -20.98 28.40
CA ALA A 191 1.36 -20.33 29.56
C ALA A 191 0.92 -20.99 30.88
N ASN A 192 1.83 -20.99 31.84
CA ASN A 192 1.55 -21.43 33.21
C ASN A 192 0.65 -20.41 33.91
N CYS A 193 -0.31 -20.90 34.70
CA CYS A 193 -1.14 -20.03 35.52
C CYS A 193 -0.31 -19.45 36.68
N PRO A 194 -0.30 -18.13 36.92
CA PRO A 194 0.49 -17.52 37.99
C PRO A 194 0.06 -17.94 39.40
N LYS A 195 -1.13 -18.55 39.56
CA LYS A 195 -1.67 -18.98 40.85
C LYS A 195 -1.50 -20.47 41.15
N CYS A 196 -1.74 -21.33 40.16
CA CYS A 196 -1.74 -22.80 40.37
C CYS A 196 -0.73 -23.54 39.49
N ASP A 197 0.08 -22.81 38.73
CA ASP A 197 1.11 -23.31 37.82
C ASP A 197 0.63 -24.26 36.70
N ASN A 198 -0.68 -24.52 36.60
CA ASN A 198 -1.25 -25.33 35.53
C ASN A 198 -0.94 -24.71 34.16
N LEU A 199 -0.38 -25.50 33.23
CA LEU A 199 -0.15 -25.10 31.85
C LEU A 199 -1.48 -25.01 31.09
N ASN A 200 -1.75 -23.87 30.47
CA ASN A 200 -2.99 -23.64 29.71
C ASN A 200 -2.68 -23.41 28.23
N ARG A 201 -3.37 -24.12 27.34
CA ARG A 201 -3.44 -23.75 25.91
C ARG A 201 -4.46 -22.64 25.72
N LEU A 202 -4.00 -21.49 25.28
CA LEU A 202 -4.74 -20.23 25.28
C LEU A 202 -5.57 -20.05 24.00
N PHE A 203 -6.42 -21.00 23.63
CA PHE A 203 -7.29 -20.83 22.46
C PHE A 203 -8.16 -19.57 22.62
N PRO A 204 -8.26 -18.69 21.61
CA PRO A 204 -9.04 -17.46 21.73
C PRO A 204 -10.56 -17.72 21.72
N HIS A 205 -10.95 -18.84 21.10
CA HIS A 205 -12.34 -19.24 20.92
C HIS A 205 -12.49 -20.75 20.97
N ALA A 206 -13.70 -21.21 21.26
CA ALA A 206 -14.05 -22.63 21.22
C ALA A 206 -14.00 -23.18 19.79
N MET A 207 -14.53 -22.48 18.79
CA MET A 207 -14.35 -22.90 17.39
C MET A 207 -12.99 -22.46 16.86
N VAL A 208 -12.16 -23.44 16.50
CA VAL A 208 -10.82 -23.24 15.95
C VAL A 208 -10.88 -23.00 14.45
N THR A 209 -11.56 -23.90 13.72
CA THR A 209 -11.78 -23.77 12.27
C THR A 209 -12.90 -24.69 11.79
N LEU A 210 -13.59 -24.30 10.73
CA LEU A 210 -14.39 -25.21 9.91
C LEU A 210 -13.48 -26.15 9.10
N LEU A 211 -14.02 -27.30 8.70
CA LEU A 211 -13.37 -28.25 7.79
C LEU A 211 -13.68 -27.97 6.30
N ALA A 212 -14.65 -27.11 6.03
CA ALA A 212 -14.93 -26.60 4.70
C ALA A 212 -15.30 -25.12 4.79
N ARG A 213 -15.06 -24.37 3.70
CA ARG A 213 -15.43 -22.96 3.68
C ARG A 213 -16.92 -22.77 3.90
N LYS A 214 -17.29 -21.71 4.62
CA LYS A 214 -18.66 -21.37 5.03
C LYS A 214 -19.66 -21.41 3.88
N GLU A 215 -19.25 -21.04 2.67
CA GLU A 215 -20.09 -21.04 1.46
C GLU A 215 -20.57 -22.44 1.06
N ARG A 216 -19.85 -23.50 1.46
CA ARG A 216 -20.28 -24.89 1.25
C ARG A 216 -21.35 -25.35 2.23
N GLN A 217 -21.74 -24.50 3.20
CA GLN A 217 -22.78 -24.78 4.19
C GLN A 217 -22.57 -26.09 4.97
N LYS A 218 -21.30 -26.48 5.12
CA LYS A 218 -20.89 -27.67 5.85
C LYS A 218 -20.56 -27.30 7.30
N PRO A 219 -21.22 -27.94 8.28
CA PRO A 219 -21.14 -27.52 9.69
C PRO A 219 -19.94 -28.12 10.44
N GLU A 220 -19.21 -29.06 9.84
CA GLU A 220 -18.09 -29.75 10.49
C GLU A 220 -16.96 -28.80 10.84
N ALA A 221 -16.45 -28.92 12.06
CA ALA A 221 -15.46 -28.04 12.64
C ALA A 221 -14.51 -28.77 13.58
N ILE A 222 -13.35 -28.16 13.82
CA ILE A 222 -12.48 -28.49 14.95
C ILE A 222 -12.76 -27.50 16.07
N LEU A 223 -13.03 -28.04 17.26
CA LEU A 223 -13.35 -27.27 18.46
C LEU A 223 -12.28 -27.48 19.53
N ALA A 224 -12.01 -26.45 20.33
CA ALA A 224 -11.19 -26.48 21.52
C ALA A 224 -12.06 -26.34 22.77
N CYS A 225 -11.89 -27.24 23.74
CA CYS A 225 -12.51 -27.07 25.05
C CYS A 225 -11.74 -26.06 25.92
N ARG A 226 -12.35 -25.60 27.01
CA ARG A 226 -11.70 -24.67 27.95
C ARG A 226 -10.42 -25.22 28.60
N ASN A 227 -10.25 -26.54 28.63
CA ASN A 227 -9.04 -27.19 29.15
C ASN A 227 -7.93 -27.30 28.10
N GLY A 228 -8.15 -26.87 26.86
CA GLY A 228 -7.13 -26.88 25.80
C GLY A 228 -7.09 -28.14 24.92
N HIS A 229 -8.02 -29.07 25.08
CA HIS A 229 -8.13 -30.26 24.24
C HIS A 229 -8.87 -29.95 22.93
N LEU A 230 -8.39 -30.52 21.83
CA LEU A 230 -9.03 -30.41 20.52
C LEU A 230 -10.01 -31.57 20.30
N THR A 231 -11.11 -31.29 19.61
CA THR A 231 -12.10 -32.32 19.32
C THR A 231 -12.84 -32.03 18.02
N PRO A 232 -13.07 -33.05 17.16
CA PRO A 232 -13.99 -32.91 16.03
C PRO A 232 -15.40 -32.63 16.53
N GLY A 233 -16.09 -31.69 15.89
CA GLY A 233 -17.43 -31.28 16.25
C GLY A 233 -18.13 -30.55 15.11
N ARG A 234 -19.10 -29.72 15.48
CA ARG A 234 -19.86 -28.90 14.54
C ARG A 234 -19.99 -27.49 15.09
N HIS A 235 -20.07 -26.50 14.20
CA HIS A 235 -20.20 -25.10 14.60
C HIS A 235 -21.60 -24.71 15.08
N ASP A 236 -22.63 -25.51 14.74
CA ASP A 236 -24.06 -25.23 14.92
C ASP A 236 -24.64 -25.94 16.14
N ARG A 237 -23.83 -26.75 16.83
CA ARG A 237 -24.29 -27.59 17.94
C ARG A 237 -23.20 -27.72 19.01
N ASN A 238 -23.63 -27.68 20.26
CA ASN A 238 -22.77 -27.98 21.41
C ASN A 238 -22.29 -29.43 21.36
N THR A 239 -21.01 -29.65 21.69
CA THR A 239 -20.43 -30.99 21.82
C THR A 239 -19.80 -31.18 23.19
N ARG A 240 -19.42 -32.42 23.53
CA ARG A 240 -18.56 -32.71 24.68
C ARG A 240 -17.17 -33.05 24.19
N CYS A 241 -16.16 -32.47 24.84
CA CYS A 241 -14.76 -32.81 24.58
C CYS A 241 -14.54 -34.33 24.73
N ARG A 242 -13.86 -34.94 23.76
CA ARG A 242 -13.57 -36.39 23.78
C ARG A 242 -12.65 -36.80 24.94
N GLU A 243 -11.78 -35.90 25.39
CA GLU A 243 -10.78 -36.16 26.44
C GLU A 243 -11.34 -35.87 27.85
N CYS A 244 -11.77 -34.64 28.11
CA CYS A 244 -12.18 -34.21 29.45
C CYS A 244 -13.71 -34.10 29.66
N ARG A 245 -14.53 -34.45 28.66
CA ARG A 245 -16.01 -34.40 28.69
C ARG A 245 -16.67 -33.04 28.97
N THR A 246 -15.87 -31.99 29.15
CA THR A 246 -16.29 -30.58 29.26
C THR A 246 -17.15 -30.21 28.06
N LYS A 247 -18.26 -29.50 28.31
CA LYS A 247 -19.14 -28.97 27.28
C LYS A 247 -18.39 -27.90 26.47
N VAL A 248 -18.49 -28.00 25.15
CA VAL A 248 -17.88 -27.05 24.21
C VAL A 248 -19.01 -26.39 23.42
N GLU A 249 -19.17 -25.09 23.62
CA GLU A 249 -20.11 -24.24 22.90
C GLU A 249 -19.34 -23.54 21.77
N PRO A 250 -19.59 -23.84 20.48
CA PRO A 250 -18.75 -23.36 19.39
C PRO A 250 -18.60 -21.82 19.31
N THR A 251 -19.62 -21.09 19.78
CA THR A 251 -19.67 -19.62 19.79
C THR A 251 -18.89 -18.99 20.95
N ALA A 252 -18.41 -19.77 21.92
CA ALA A 252 -17.74 -19.23 23.10
C ALA A 252 -16.40 -18.56 22.76
N ALA A 253 -16.18 -17.38 23.37
CA ALA A 253 -14.90 -16.69 23.40
C ALA A 253 -14.19 -17.00 24.72
N TYR A 254 -12.90 -17.32 24.66
CA TYR A 254 -12.09 -17.70 25.81
C TYR A 254 -11.10 -16.61 26.23
N THR A 255 -10.74 -15.70 25.32
CA THR A 255 -9.87 -14.54 25.63
C THR A 255 -10.54 -13.17 25.41
N PRO A 256 -11.80 -12.96 25.85
CA PRO A 256 -12.46 -11.67 25.65
C PRO A 256 -11.66 -10.55 26.35
N ARG A 257 -11.50 -9.42 25.67
CA ARG A 257 -10.70 -8.27 26.15
C ARG A 257 -9.26 -8.63 26.54
N ARG A 258 -8.67 -9.66 25.90
CA ARG A 258 -7.31 -10.16 26.16
C ARG A 258 -7.09 -10.62 27.61
N VAL A 259 -8.12 -11.20 28.23
CA VAL A 259 -8.05 -11.83 29.55
C VAL A 259 -8.28 -13.34 29.40
N VAL A 260 -7.37 -14.15 29.92
CA VAL A 260 -7.54 -15.61 30.01
C VAL A 260 -8.06 -15.99 31.39
N THR A 261 -8.85 -17.06 31.46
CA THR A 261 -9.24 -17.73 32.71
C THR A 261 -8.58 -19.11 32.77
N CYS A 262 -7.86 -19.40 33.85
CA CYS A 262 -7.23 -20.70 34.05
C CYS A 262 -8.30 -21.80 34.16
N SER A 263 -8.09 -22.91 33.44
CA SER A 263 -9.02 -24.04 33.43
C SER A 263 -9.06 -24.84 34.74
N ASN A 264 -8.01 -24.74 35.55
CA ASN A 264 -7.87 -25.47 36.80
C ASN A 264 -8.40 -24.69 38.02
N CYS A 265 -7.88 -23.47 38.26
CA CYS A 265 -8.21 -22.69 39.46
C CYS A 265 -9.12 -21.46 39.22
N GLY A 266 -9.47 -21.16 37.97
CA GLY A 266 -10.33 -20.02 37.61
C GLY A 266 -9.66 -18.64 37.66
N GLU A 267 -8.34 -18.57 37.93
CA GLU A 267 -7.60 -17.30 37.97
C GLU A 267 -7.71 -16.53 36.65
N ARG A 268 -7.85 -15.20 36.73
CA ARG A 268 -8.04 -14.33 35.56
C ARG A 268 -6.83 -13.43 35.38
N THR A 269 -6.12 -13.60 34.28
CA THR A 269 -4.88 -12.86 34.01
C THR A 269 -4.95 -12.20 32.63
N ARG A 270 -4.39 -11.00 32.48
CA ARG A 270 -4.26 -10.40 31.13
C ARG A 270 -3.18 -11.13 30.36
N LEU A 271 -3.37 -11.27 29.05
CA LEU A 271 -2.37 -11.89 28.17
C LEU A 271 -1.03 -11.14 28.20
N SER A 272 -1.06 -9.82 28.36
CA SER A 272 0.14 -9.00 28.51
C SER A 272 0.96 -9.37 29.73
N ASP A 273 0.29 -9.64 30.86
CA ASP A 273 0.95 -9.91 32.12
C ASP A 273 1.61 -11.30 32.08
N LEU A 274 0.94 -12.28 31.45
CA LEU A 274 1.52 -13.60 31.20
C LEU A 274 2.74 -13.54 30.28
N ALA A 275 2.70 -12.72 29.23
CA ALA A 275 3.82 -12.54 28.33
C ALA A 275 5.01 -11.85 29.01
N MET A 276 4.76 -10.81 29.82
CA MET A 276 5.80 -10.10 30.57
C MET A 276 6.53 -10.98 31.60
N GLN A 277 5.86 -11.98 32.15
CA GLN A 277 6.47 -12.96 33.06
C GLN A 277 7.42 -13.94 32.35
N GLY A 278 7.50 -13.93 31.02
CA GLY A 278 8.39 -14.79 30.24
C GLY A 278 7.97 -16.27 30.17
N ASN A 279 6.83 -16.65 30.77
CA ASN A 279 6.34 -18.02 30.86
C ASN A 279 5.41 -18.41 29.70
N TRP A 280 5.68 -17.92 28.49
CA TRP A 280 4.90 -18.19 27.29
C TRP A 280 5.68 -19.09 26.33
N SER A 281 5.02 -20.07 25.71
CA SER A 281 5.56 -20.79 24.54
C SER A 281 4.49 -21.04 23.47
N TRP A 282 4.90 -21.52 22.29
CA TRP A 282 4.00 -21.80 21.17
C TRP A 282 3.99 -23.29 20.84
N GLU A 283 2.81 -23.91 20.92
CA GLU A 283 2.62 -25.33 20.65
C GLU A 283 1.94 -25.55 19.29
N VAL A 284 2.47 -26.47 18.48
CA VAL A 284 1.82 -26.91 17.23
C VAL A 284 0.64 -27.81 17.56
N VAL A 285 -0.55 -27.45 17.10
CA VAL A 285 -1.79 -28.18 17.45
C VAL A 285 -2.57 -28.73 16.26
N LEU A 286 -2.55 -28.03 15.12
CA LEU A 286 -3.21 -28.45 13.88
C LEU A 286 -2.29 -28.22 12.70
N VAL A 287 -2.52 -28.96 11.63
CA VAL A 287 -1.93 -28.70 10.32
C VAL A 287 -3.00 -28.79 9.24
N GLU A 288 -2.86 -27.96 8.21
CA GLU A 288 -3.51 -28.19 6.93
C GLU A 288 -2.51 -28.91 6.03
N ARG A 289 -2.92 -30.06 5.48
CA ARG A 289 -2.14 -30.86 4.53
C ARG A 289 -2.79 -30.77 3.16
N ALA A 290 -1.98 -30.68 2.13
CA ALA A 290 -2.45 -30.61 0.76
C ALA A 290 -1.63 -31.49 -0.18
N ARG A 291 -2.32 -31.95 -1.22
CA ARG A 291 -1.76 -32.41 -2.48
C ARG A 291 -2.68 -31.96 -3.61
N LYS A 292 -2.27 -32.17 -4.86
CA LYS A 292 -3.09 -31.81 -6.03
C LYS A 292 -4.53 -32.32 -5.89
N GLY A 293 -5.48 -31.39 -5.82
CA GLY A 293 -6.92 -31.66 -5.77
C GLY A 293 -7.48 -32.13 -4.41
N PHE A 294 -6.65 -32.29 -3.37
CA PHE A 294 -7.10 -32.78 -2.07
C PHE A 294 -6.47 -32.00 -0.92
N ARG A 295 -7.29 -31.65 0.08
CA ARG A 295 -6.88 -30.92 1.28
C ARG A 295 -7.58 -31.49 2.49
N GLU A 296 -6.86 -31.60 3.60
CA GLU A 296 -7.38 -32.00 4.89
C GLU A 296 -6.81 -31.11 5.99
N LEU A 297 -7.60 -30.89 7.04
CA LEU A 297 -7.20 -30.13 8.20
C LEU A 297 -7.49 -30.99 9.43
N ASP A 298 -6.44 -31.28 10.20
CA ASP A 298 -6.54 -32.17 11.35
C ASP A 298 -5.44 -31.88 12.38
N THR A 299 -5.46 -32.60 13.51
CA THR A 299 -4.40 -32.57 14.52
C THR A 299 -3.05 -32.91 13.92
N ALA A 300 -2.03 -32.17 14.36
CA ALA A 300 -0.65 -32.43 13.97
C ALA A 300 -0.18 -33.78 14.53
N THR A 301 0.50 -34.57 13.70
CA THR A 301 1.13 -35.81 14.14
C THR A 301 2.41 -35.53 14.92
N ALA A 302 2.86 -36.50 15.73
CA ALA A 302 4.13 -36.37 16.47
C ALA A 302 5.32 -36.06 15.55
N THR A 303 5.36 -36.67 14.36
CA THR A 303 6.41 -36.41 13.36
C THR A 303 6.37 -34.99 12.83
N GLU A 304 5.18 -34.42 12.59
CA GLU A 304 5.04 -33.04 12.11
C GLU A 304 5.43 -32.03 13.19
N ILE A 305 5.06 -32.29 14.45
CA ILE A 305 5.47 -31.48 15.60
C ILE A 305 7.00 -31.51 15.75
N ALA A 306 7.61 -32.70 15.74
CA ALA A 306 9.05 -32.88 15.83
C ALA A 306 9.79 -32.23 14.64
N THR A 307 9.23 -32.32 13.42
CA THR A 307 9.79 -31.67 12.24
C THR A 307 9.73 -30.15 12.37
N ALA A 308 8.62 -29.58 12.83
CA ALA A 308 8.47 -28.13 13.00
C ALA A 308 9.37 -27.57 14.10
N ALA A 309 9.67 -28.35 15.13
CA ALA A 309 10.53 -27.98 16.26
C ALA A 309 12.00 -28.43 16.10
N ASN A 310 12.37 -28.99 14.93
CA ASN A 310 13.68 -29.60 14.75
C ASN A 310 14.82 -28.57 14.98
N PRO A 311 15.81 -28.84 15.86
CA PRO A 311 16.91 -27.92 16.14
C PRO A 311 17.82 -27.58 14.95
N ARG A 312 17.71 -28.29 13.83
CA ARG A 312 18.42 -27.95 12.58
C ARG A 312 17.98 -26.62 11.97
N TRP A 313 16.78 -26.14 12.31
CA TRP A 313 16.29 -24.85 11.86
C TRP A 313 16.96 -23.76 12.67
N GLN A 314 18.13 -23.32 12.21
CA GLN A 314 18.94 -22.30 12.88
C GLN A 314 19.05 -21.05 12.01
N PRO A 315 18.07 -20.13 12.12
CA PRO A 315 18.17 -18.80 11.52
C PRO A 315 19.45 -18.09 11.96
N GLN A 316 20.11 -17.40 11.05
CA GLN A 316 21.39 -16.70 11.28
C GLN A 316 21.28 -15.19 11.06
N ARG A 317 20.34 -14.76 10.23
CA ARG A 317 20.20 -13.33 9.88
C ARG A 317 19.64 -12.56 11.05
N SER A 318 20.37 -11.58 11.60
CA SER A 318 19.78 -10.65 12.56
C SER A 318 18.77 -9.75 11.86
N LEU A 319 17.57 -9.60 12.44
CA LEU A 319 16.53 -8.69 11.94
C LEU A 319 16.39 -7.44 12.81
N GLY A 320 17.17 -7.33 13.88
CA GLY A 320 17.17 -6.18 14.78
C GLY A 320 15.96 -6.08 15.72
N PRO A 321 16.03 -5.14 16.68
CA PRO A 321 14.97 -4.90 17.66
C PRO A 321 13.74 -4.28 17.00
N ILE A 322 12.57 -4.56 17.58
CA ILE A 322 11.33 -3.83 17.28
C ILE A 322 11.43 -2.47 18.00
N PRO A 323 11.32 -1.33 17.29
CA PRO A 323 11.32 -0.02 17.92
C PRO A 323 9.97 0.27 18.58
N GLU A 324 9.99 1.11 19.61
CA GLU A 324 8.77 1.62 20.25
C GLU A 324 7.97 2.49 19.28
N GLY A 325 6.64 2.30 19.29
CA GLY A 325 5.74 2.89 18.31
C GLY A 325 4.28 2.64 18.66
N GLN A 326 3.37 3.34 18.00
CA GLN A 326 1.93 3.23 18.25
C GLN A 326 1.41 1.81 17.94
N GLU A 327 1.80 1.26 16.79
CA GLU A 327 1.42 -0.07 16.32
C GLU A 327 2.32 -1.16 16.89
N THR A 328 3.63 -0.94 16.97
CA THR A 328 4.58 -1.94 17.49
C THR A 328 4.42 -2.22 18.98
N ARG A 329 3.88 -1.28 19.77
CA ARG A 329 3.57 -1.47 21.20
C ARG A 329 2.71 -2.70 21.48
N VAL A 330 1.84 -3.11 20.56
CA VAL A 330 1.06 -4.35 20.73
C VAL A 330 1.94 -5.59 20.72
N LEU A 331 3.04 -5.59 19.97
CA LEU A 331 4.00 -6.68 19.90
C LEU A 331 4.81 -6.75 21.21
N HIS A 332 5.35 -5.63 21.67
CA HIS A 332 6.09 -5.54 22.93
C HIS A 332 5.28 -6.03 24.13
N ARG A 333 4.01 -5.61 24.23
CA ARG A 333 3.10 -6.05 25.30
C ARG A 333 2.89 -7.56 25.34
N HIS A 334 3.19 -8.28 24.27
CA HIS A 334 3.05 -9.73 24.20
C HIS A 334 4.39 -10.46 23.99
N GLY A 335 5.49 -9.83 24.39
CA GLY A 335 6.78 -10.50 24.56
C GLY A 335 7.67 -10.53 23.32
N PHE A 336 7.23 -9.96 22.19
CA PHE A 336 8.09 -9.80 21.01
C PHE A 336 9.04 -8.62 21.21
N LYS A 337 10.34 -8.85 21.04
CA LYS A 337 11.41 -7.85 21.25
C LYS A 337 12.19 -7.58 19.96
N GLU A 338 12.37 -8.60 19.13
CA GLU A 338 13.06 -8.53 17.85
C GLU A 338 12.13 -8.90 16.70
N TRP A 339 12.38 -8.37 15.51
CA TRP A 339 11.59 -8.72 14.32
C TRP A 339 11.66 -10.22 14.01
N GLY A 340 12.74 -10.88 14.41
CA GLY A 340 12.91 -12.33 14.33
C GLY A 340 11.91 -13.13 15.16
N ASP A 341 11.38 -12.56 16.25
CA ASP A 341 10.47 -13.23 17.16
C ASP A 341 9.09 -13.48 16.54
N LEU A 342 8.75 -12.78 15.45
CA LEU A 342 7.46 -12.94 14.77
C LEU A 342 7.36 -14.25 13.96
N TYR A 343 8.46 -14.98 13.81
CA TYR A 343 8.57 -16.13 12.92
C TYR A 343 8.99 -17.39 13.68
N PRO A 344 8.35 -18.55 13.45
CA PRO A 344 8.91 -19.82 13.87
C PRO A 344 10.26 -20.07 13.20
N ASN A 345 11.22 -20.68 13.91
CA ASN A 345 12.57 -20.94 13.40
C ASN A 345 12.60 -21.63 12.04
N ARG A 346 11.71 -22.62 11.84
CA ARG A 346 11.56 -23.30 10.55
C ARG A 346 11.23 -22.34 9.41
N GLN A 347 10.22 -21.48 9.60
CA GLN A 347 9.79 -20.51 8.59
C GLN A 347 10.91 -19.53 8.27
N ARG A 348 11.53 -18.95 9.31
CA ARG A 348 12.63 -17.99 9.18
C ARG A 348 13.82 -18.60 8.46
N TYR A 349 14.20 -19.82 8.83
CA TYR A 349 15.29 -20.55 8.17
C TYR A 349 15.02 -20.72 6.68
N VAL A 350 13.81 -21.16 6.28
CA VAL A 350 13.48 -21.34 4.85
C VAL A 350 13.53 -20.01 4.09
N LEU A 351 13.01 -18.91 4.66
CA LEU A 351 13.11 -17.58 4.04
C LEU A 351 14.55 -17.11 3.88
N GLU A 352 15.41 -17.32 4.90
CA GLU A 352 16.83 -17.00 4.81
C GLU A 352 17.56 -17.81 3.73
N GLN A 353 17.24 -19.10 3.59
CA GLN A 353 17.83 -19.93 2.53
C GLN A 353 17.35 -19.51 1.13
N LEU A 354 16.08 -19.13 0.98
CA LEU A 354 15.57 -18.55 -0.26
C LEU A 354 16.33 -17.28 -0.64
N LEU A 355 16.56 -16.37 0.31
CA LEU A 355 17.34 -15.15 0.07
C LEU A 355 18.80 -15.44 -0.30
N LYS A 356 19.42 -16.47 0.30
CA LYS A 356 20.78 -16.91 -0.06
C LYS A 356 20.85 -17.49 -1.48
N LEU A 357 19.79 -18.16 -1.93
CA LEU A 357 19.75 -18.80 -3.24
C LEU A 357 19.40 -17.82 -4.38
N ALA A 358 18.58 -16.80 -4.11
CA ALA A 358 18.05 -15.90 -5.14
C ALA A 358 19.10 -15.25 -6.05
N PRO A 359 20.25 -14.72 -5.55
CA PRO A 359 21.30 -14.15 -6.41
C PRO A 359 21.90 -15.13 -7.42
N ASN A 360 21.84 -16.44 -7.14
CA ASN A 360 22.42 -17.48 -7.98
C ASN A 360 21.42 -18.10 -8.98
N CYS A 361 20.25 -17.48 -9.13
CA CYS A 361 19.16 -17.98 -9.97
C CYS A 361 19.06 -17.29 -11.33
N SER A 362 19.75 -16.17 -11.54
CA SER A 362 19.79 -15.41 -12.78
C SER A 362 21.13 -14.69 -12.95
N GLU A 363 21.59 -14.50 -14.19
CA GLU A 363 22.70 -13.61 -14.51
C GLU A 363 22.26 -12.14 -14.61
N ASN A 364 20.94 -11.89 -14.68
CA ASN A 364 20.38 -10.56 -14.68
C ASN A 364 20.13 -10.10 -13.23
N ASP A 365 20.96 -9.18 -12.75
CA ASP A 365 20.88 -8.63 -11.39
C ASP A 365 19.47 -8.12 -11.05
N ARG A 366 18.75 -7.52 -12.00
CA ARG A 366 17.38 -7.03 -11.78
C ARG A 366 16.40 -8.16 -11.50
N VAL A 367 16.57 -9.32 -12.15
CA VAL A 367 15.73 -10.50 -11.90
C VAL A 367 16.08 -11.09 -10.53
N ALA A 368 17.36 -11.18 -10.20
CA ALA A 368 17.82 -11.65 -8.89
C ALA A 368 17.29 -10.77 -7.74
N GLU A 369 17.37 -9.45 -7.88
CA GLU A 369 16.77 -8.47 -6.95
C GLU A 369 15.26 -8.67 -6.84
N LEU A 370 14.57 -8.84 -7.97
CA LEU A 370 13.13 -9.07 -7.99
C LEU A 370 12.72 -10.35 -7.24
N LEU A 371 13.48 -11.44 -7.40
CA LEU A 371 13.27 -12.67 -6.62
C LEU A 371 13.45 -12.39 -5.12
N ALA A 372 14.52 -11.69 -4.73
CA ALA A 372 14.78 -11.34 -3.33
C ALA A 372 13.64 -10.48 -2.76
N MET A 373 13.14 -9.51 -3.50
CA MET A 373 12.00 -8.68 -3.09
C MET A 373 10.71 -9.50 -2.94
N ALA A 374 10.43 -10.46 -3.83
CA ALA A 374 9.28 -11.34 -3.69
C ALA A 374 9.38 -12.21 -2.42
N ILE A 375 10.60 -12.67 -2.09
CA ILE A 375 10.87 -13.42 -0.86
C ILE A 375 10.66 -12.53 0.37
N VAL A 376 11.25 -11.33 0.40
CA VAL A 376 11.07 -10.37 1.51
C VAL A 376 9.59 -10.00 1.65
N GLY A 377 8.88 -9.74 0.56
CA GLY A 377 7.45 -9.43 0.59
C GLY A 377 6.62 -10.54 1.23
N SER A 378 7.01 -11.82 1.09
CA SER A 378 6.32 -12.93 1.76
C SER A 378 6.47 -12.91 3.29
N ALA A 379 7.46 -12.20 3.82
CA ALA A 379 7.70 -12.09 5.25
C ALA A 379 6.60 -11.33 6.00
N GLU A 380 5.68 -10.63 5.32
CA GLU A 380 4.46 -10.11 5.94
C GLU A 380 3.62 -11.22 6.61
N MET A 381 3.74 -12.46 6.10
CA MET A 381 3.09 -13.66 6.62
C MET A 381 3.87 -14.26 7.81
N ALA A 382 4.21 -13.43 8.80
CA ALA A 382 4.96 -13.85 9.97
C ALA A 382 4.17 -14.87 10.81
N GLY A 383 4.66 -16.11 10.95
CA GLY A 383 3.85 -17.24 11.44
C GLY A 383 3.36 -17.15 12.89
N LEU A 384 3.99 -16.33 13.73
CA LEU A 384 3.55 -16.06 15.11
C LEU A 384 2.72 -14.77 15.24
N CYS A 385 2.41 -14.11 14.12
CA CYS A 385 1.47 -12.97 14.05
C CYS A 385 0.42 -13.11 12.95
N SER A 386 0.54 -14.11 12.07
CA SER A 386 -0.42 -14.39 11.01
C SER A 386 -1.67 -15.03 11.58
N ARG A 387 -2.82 -14.53 11.14
CA ARG A 387 -4.14 -14.93 11.67
C ARG A 387 -4.80 -15.94 10.74
N TRP A 388 -5.74 -16.72 11.30
CA TRP A 388 -6.57 -17.63 10.54
C TRP A 388 -8.04 -17.20 10.58
N ASP A 389 -8.65 -17.15 9.41
CA ASP A 389 -10.11 -17.09 9.28
C ASP A 389 -10.70 -18.48 9.44
N ARG A 390 -11.25 -18.74 10.62
CA ARG A 390 -11.88 -20.01 10.99
C ARG A 390 -13.13 -20.35 10.16
N TRP A 391 -13.71 -19.41 9.41
CA TRP A 391 -14.92 -19.62 8.61
C TRP A 391 -14.59 -19.81 7.12
N TYR A 392 -13.63 -19.05 6.62
CA TYR A 392 -13.28 -19.02 5.19
C TYR A 392 -12.00 -19.79 4.85
N LEU A 393 -11.34 -20.36 5.85
CA LEU A 393 -10.13 -21.17 5.73
C LEU A 393 -9.03 -20.39 5.00
N LYS A 394 -8.72 -19.20 5.52
CA LYS A 394 -7.81 -18.24 4.89
C LYS A 394 -6.87 -17.68 5.94
N SER A 395 -5.57 -17.69 5.65
CA SER A 395 -4.58 -16.97 6.44
C SER A 395 -4.59 -15.47 6.10
N PHE A 396 -4.20 -14.65 7.06
CA PHE A 396 -4.00 -13.22 6.92
C PHE A 396 -2.61 -12.84 7.40
N GLU A 397 -1.99 -11.92 6.67
CA GLU A 397 -0.73 -11.28 7.00
C GLU A 397 -0.76 -10.60 8.37
N SER A 398 0.42 -10.46 8.99
CA SER A 398 0.59 -9.91 10.35
C SER A 398 0.04 -8.49 10.50
N MET A 399 -0.01 -7.74 9.40
CA MET A 399 -0.40 -6.32 9.34
C MET A 399 -1.77 -6.11 8.67
N ALA A 400 -2.54 -7.19 8.48
CA ALA A 400 -3.85 -7.14 7.83
C ALA A 400 -4.80 -6.18 8.56
N GLY A 401 -5.42 -5.27 7.81
CA GLY A 401 -6.30 -4.24 8.38
C GLY A 401 -5.54 -3.08 9.05
N HIS A 402 -4.35 -2.76 8.54
CA HIS A 402 -3.59 -1.53 8.86
C HIS A 402 -3.07 -1.46 10.31
N ARG A 403 -2.77 -2.61 10.91
CA ARG A 403 -2.25 -2.74 12.28
C ARG A 403 -1.65 -4.10 12.55
N PHE A 404 -0.74 -4.18 13.52
CA PHE A 404 -0.31 -5.47 14.06
C PHE A 404 -1.43 -6.09 14.90
N ASN A 405 -1.99 -7.21 14.44
CA ASN A 405 -3.05 -7.90 15.19
C ASN A 405 -2.49 -9.09 15.95
N PHE A 406 -2.47 -8.98 17.27
CA PHE A 406 -2.10 -10.09 18.13
C PHE A 406 -3.27 -11.06 18.38
N THR A 407 -2.97 -12.36 18.32
CA THR A 407 -3.87 -13.46 18.65
C THR A 407 -3.08 -14.60 19.30
N THR A 408 -3.72 -15.36 20.19
CA THR A 408 -3.12 -16.53 20.87
C THR A 408 -3.24 -17.83 20.07
N LEU A 409 -3.88 -17.77 18.88
CA LEU A 409 -3.89 -18.84 17.89
C LEU A 409 -3.41 -18.26 16.57
N THR A 410 -2.24 -18.67 16.13
CA THR A 410 -1.58 -18.18 14.91
C THR A 410 -1.43 -19.29 13.90
N VAL A 411 -1.12 -18.90 12.67
CA VAL A 411 -0.91 -19.83 11.57
C VAL A 411 0.40 -19.51 10.85
N GLU A 412 1.33 -20.46 10.84
CA GLU A 412 2.55 -20.43 10.06
C GLU A 412 2.24 -20.99 8.67
N PRO A 413 2.23 -20.17 7.61
CA PRO A 413 2.11 -20.69 6.25
C PRO A 413 3.43 -21.32 5.80
N ASN A 414 3.33 -22.27 4.88
CA ASN A 414 4.49 -22.75 4.13
C ASN A 414 5.15 -21.56 3.40
N ALA A 415 6.39 -21.25 3.75
CA ALA A 415 7.11 -20.08 3.23
C ALA A 415 7.20 -20.08 1.69
N TRP A 416 7.52 -21.23 1.09
CA TRP A 416 7.57 -21.40 -0.36
C TRP A 416 6.16 -21.42 -0.97
N GLY A 417 5.29 -22.24 -0.38
CA GLY A 417 3.92 -22.49 -0.83
C GLY A 417 3.75 -23.85 -1.49
N ASP A 418 2.50 -24.15 -1.84
CA ASP A 418 2.09 -25.35 -2.56
C ASP A 418 1.25 -24.95 -3.79
N ALA A 419 1.22 -25.82 -4.81
CA ALA A 419 0.47 -25.59 -6.04
C ALA A 419 -1.06 -25.55 -5.83
N THR A 420 -1.56 -26.13 -4.74
CA THR A 420 -3.00 -26.29 -4.45
C THR A 420 -3.58 -25.14 -3.64
N SER A 421 -2.81 -24.64 -2.65
CA SER A 421 -3.28 -23.61 -1.73
C SER A 421 -2.17 -22.90 -0.98
N GLY A 422 -2.47 -21.67 -0.59
CA GLY A 422 -1.59 -20.80 0.18
C GLY A 422 -1.94 -19.35 -0.10
N ARG A 423 -1.63 -18.46 0.82
CA ARG A 423 -1.74 -17.01 0.63
C ARG A 423 -0.42 -16.37 1.04
N GLY A 424 0.03 -15.38 0.27
CA GLY A 424 1.23 -14.61 0.59
C GLY A 424 2.55 -15.39 0.52
N THR A 425 2.54 -16.62 -0.01
CA THR A 425 3.74 -17.45 -0.15
C THR A 425 4.65 -16.95 -1.26
N VAL A 426 5.94 -17.31 -1.22
CA VAL A 426 6.93 -16.89 -2.22
C VAL A 426 6.51 -17.30 -3.64
N LEU A 427 6.14 -18.56 -3.85
CA LEU A 427 5.75 -19.05 -5.19
C LEU A 427 4.58 -18.25 -5.77
N ARG A 428 3.57 -17.91 -4.96
CA ARG A 428 2.42 -17.11 -5.44
C ARG A 428 2.79 -15.68 -5.79
N ARG A 429 3.76 -15.09 -5.09
CA ARG A 429 4.27 -13.75 -5.40
C ARG A 429 5.06 -13.77 -6.72
N LEU A 430 5.86 -14.80 -6.93
CA LEU A 430 6.59 -15.03 -8.18
C LEU A 430 5.63 -15.23 -9.37
N ASP A 431 4.58 -16.03 -9.20
CA ASP A 431 3.52 -16.18 -10.22
C ASP A 431 2.83 -14.84 -10.53
N GLN A 432 2.61 -14.00 -9.51
CA GLN A 432 2.01 -12.68 -9.70
C GLN A 432 2.94 -11.72 -10.44
N LEU A 433 4.25 -11.81 -10.21
CA LEU A 433 5.26 -11.04 -10.96
C LEU A 433 5.26 -11.39 -12.45
N ILE A 434 5.19 -12.68 -12.78
CA ILE A 434 5.09 -13.13 -14.17
C ILE A 434 3.84 -12.54 -14.83
N LYS A 435 2.68 -12.63 -14.15
CA LYS A 435 1.42 -12.04 -14.65
C LYS A 435 1.52 -10.54 -14.84
N ALA A 436 2.10 -9.82 -13.88
CA ALA A 436 2.28 -8.38 -13.95
C ALA A 436 3.22 -7.98 -15.09
N SER A 437 4.33 -8.69 -15.29
CA SER A 437 5.25 -8.43 -16.40
C SER A 437 4.59 -8.66 -17.76
N THR A 438 3.84 -9.77 -17.91
CA THR A 438 3.05 -10.03 -19.12
C THR A 438 2.06 -8.89 -19.38
N TRP A 439 1.29 -8.53 -18.36
CA TRP A 439 0.30 -7.46 -18.46
C TRP A 439 0.92 -6.11 -18.84
N LEU A 440 2.04 -5.72 -18.21
CA LEU A 440 2.73 -4.45 -18.52
C LEU A 440 3.16 -4.40 -19.98
N ARG A 441 3.71 -5.49 -20.52
CA ARG A 441 4.18 -5.54 -21.90
C ARG A 441 3.04 -5.52 -22.92
N GLU A 442 1.89 -6.09 -22.57
CA GLU A 442 0.69 -6.09 -23.40
C GLU A 442 -0.02 -4.73 -23.41
N ASN A 443 0.06 -3.98 -22.31
CA ASN A 443 -0.73 -2.75 -22.11
C ASN A 443 0.08 -1.45 -22.17
N THR A 444 1.42 -1.53 -22.15
CA THR A 444 2.30 -0.35 -22.13
C THR A 444 3.45 -0.49 -23.12
N THR A 445 3.97 0.64 -23.59
CA THR A 445 5.29 0.66 -24.21
C THR A 445 6.35 0.60 -23.11
N VAL A 446 7.21 -0.42 -23.15
CA VAL A 446 8.32 -0.56 -22.19
C VAL A 446 9.17 0.70 -22.19
N ARG A 447 9.31 1.34 -21.03
CA ARG A 447 10.12 2.53 -20.82
C ARG A 447 11.23 2.24 -19.82
N PRO A 448 12.39 2.89 -19.95
CA PRO A 448 13.42 2.80 -18.93
C PRO A 448 12.88 3.38 -17.61
N VAL A 449 13.09 2.61 -16.54
CA VAL A 449 12.78 3.02 -15.17
C VAL A 449 14.09 3.23 -14.43
N HIS A 450 14.23 4.40 -13.83
CA HIS A 450 15.40 4.82 -13.07
C HIS A 450 15.00 5.09 -11.62
N GLY A 451 15.63 4.41 -10.66
CA GLY A 451 15.40 4.67 -9.25
C GLY A 451 15.74 3.48 -8.35
N PRO A 452 15.48 3.61 -7.03
CA PRO A 452 15.14 4.87 -6.38
C PRO A 452 16.33 5.86 -6.42
N VAL A 453 16.08 7.11 -6.82
CA VAL A 453 17.08 8.19 -6.81
C VAL A 453 16.96 9.02 -5.53
N ASP A 454 18.07 9.59 -5.08
CA ASP A 454 18.08 10.56 -3.97
C ASP A 454 17.44 11.88 -4.44
N PRO A 455 16.42 12.42 -3.73
CA PRO A 455 15.80 13.70 -4.05
C PRO A 455 16.78 14.88 -3.97
N CYS A 456 17.89 14.75 -3.26
CA CYS A 456 18.97 15.74 -3.19
C CYS A 456 19.97 15.64 -4.36
N GLY A 457 19.78 14.68 -5.27
CA GLY A 457 20.61 14.49 -6.45
C GLY A 457 20.38 15.53 -7.56
N PRO A 458 21.01 15.35 -8.72
CA PRO A 458 20.85 16.24 -9.87
C PRO A 458 19.38 16.40 -10.26
N GLN A 459 18.93 17.65 -10.37
CA GLN A 459 17.58 17.98 -10.80
C GLN A 459 17.51 17.89 -12.32
N GLU A 460 17.08 16.74 -12.83
CA GLU A 460 16.90 16.51 -14.26
C GLU A 460 15.45 16.23 -14.59
N ARG A 461 15.03 16.63 -15.80
CA ARG A 461 13.69 16.31 -16.28
C ARG A 461 13.66 14.83 -16.73
N PRO A 462 12.79 13.98 -16.17
CA PRO A 462 12.73 12.56 -16.55
C PRO A 462 12.44 12.34 -18.03
N GLN A 463 13.18 11.40 -18.64
CA GLN A 463 12.87 10.80 -19.94
C GLN A 463 12.44 9.34 -19.71
N GLY A 464 11.14 9.09 -19.59
CA GLY A 464 10.61 7.80 -19.13
C GLY A 464 10.07 7.88 -17.71
N VAL A 465 10.54 7.00 -16.83
CA VAL A 465 10.06 6.89 -15.44
C VAL A 465 11.21 7.07 -14.48
N THR A 466 11.06 8.01 -13.54
CA THR A 466 11.99 8.20 -12.43
C THR A 466 11.25 7.99 -11.11
N VAL A 467 11.82 7.18 -10.23
CA VAL A 467 11.32 6.97 -8.87
C VAL A 467 12.33 7.55 -7.88
N GLY A 468 11.90 8.47 -7.02
CA GLY A 468 12.68 9.05 -5.93
C GLY A 468 12.39 8.36 -4.60
N TRP A 469 13.36 8.42 -3.68
CA TRP A 469 13.18 7.99 -2.29
C TRP A 469 13.48 9.15 -1.34
N GLY A 470 12.45 9.66 -0.65
CA GLY A 470 12.62 10.68 0.39
C GLY A 470 11.38 11.55 0.61
N SER A 471 11.52 12.58 1.45
CA SER A 471 10.42 13.48 1.82
C SER A 471 9.90 14.25 0.60
N SER A 472 8.57 14.33 0.46
CA SER A 472 7.87 15.12 -0.55
C SER A 472 8.11 16.64 -0.44
N GLU A 473 8.81 17.09 0.61
CA GLU A 473 9.30 18.47 0.76
C GLU A 473 10.40 18.82 -0.25
N THR A 474 11.06 17.82 -0.83
CA THR A 474 12.10 18.00 -1.84
C THR A 474 11.90 17.00 -2.98
N LEU A 475 11.82 17.48 -4.21
CA LEU A 475 11.74 16.67 -5.42
C LEU A 475 13.01 16.89 -6.25
N ALA A 476 13.63 15.80 -6.74
CA ALA A 476 14.74 15.84 -7.69
C ALA A 476 14.28 16.24 -9.11
N LEU A 477 13.64 17.40 -9.20
CA LEU A 477 13.07 17.97 -10.41
C LEU A 477 13.46 19.45 -10.53
N PRO A 478 13.75 19.93 -11.76
CA PRO A 478 13.96 21.35 -12.00
C PRO A 478 12.71 22.18 -11.71
N ASP A 479 12.90 23.48 -11.49
CA ASP A 479 11.81 24.44 -11.45
C ASP A 479 10.98 24.38 -12.74
N ARG A 480 9.65 24.44 -12.61
CA ARG A 480 8.71 24.62 -13.72
C ARG A 480 8.84 23.58 -14.85
N CYS A 481 9.18 22.34 -14.52
CA CYS A 481 9.30 21.25 -15.50
C CYS A 481 8.02 20.38 -15.63
N ALA A 482 7.22 20.26 -14.57
CA ALA A 482 6.07 19.37 -14.47
C ALA A 482 4.84 19.95 -15.17
N ASP A 483 4.11 19.09 -15.90
CA ASP A 483 2.84 19.44 -16.52
C ASP A 483 1.68 19.25 -15.54
N LEU A 484 1.68 18.13 -14.82
CA LEU A 484 0.65 17.74 -13.87
C LEU A 484 1.32 17.16 -12.62
N VAL A 485 1.00 17.69 -11.44
CA VAL A 485 1.23 16.99 -10.18
C VAL A 485 -0.11 16.35 -9.81
N LEU A 486 -0.21 15.02 -9.89
CA LEU A 486 -1.39 14.25 -9.51
C LEU A 486 -1.01 13.36 -8.34
N THR A 487 -1.70 13.47 -7.22
CA THR A 487 -1.27 12.77 -6.00
C THR A 487 -2.41 12.51 -5.01
N ASP A 488 -2.15 11.70 -3.98
CA ASP A 488 -3.08 11.39 -2.89
C ASP A 488 -2.32 11.47 -1.55
N PRO A 489 -2.19 12.67 -0.96
CA PRO A 489 -1.39 12.88 0.24
C PRO A 489 -1.97 12.16 1.48
N PRO A 490 -1.12 11.80 2.46
CA PRO A 490 -1.59 11.22 3.71
C PRO A 490 -2.24 12.30 4.58
N TYR A 491 -3.53 12.15 4.93
CA TYR A 491 -4.29 13.16 5.69
C TYR A 491 -4.98 12.60 6.91
N HIS A 492 -4.47 12.92 8.10
CA HIS A 492 -5.02 12.49 9.40
C HIS A 492 -5.36 10.99 9.49
N ASP A 493 -4.78 10.16 8.63
CA ASP A 493 -5.04 8.73 8.69
C ASP A 493 -4.31 8.14 9.87
N ASP A 494 -5.06 7.40 10.68
CA ASP A 494 -4.55 6.65 11.82
C ASP A 494 -3.54 5.55 11.41
N VAL A 495 -3.30 5.34 10.11
CA VAL A 495 -2.45 4.25 9.63
C VAL A 495 -0.97 4.62 9.65
N GLN A 496 -0.23 3.96 10.54
CA GLN A 496 1.21 4.13 10.72
C GLN A 496 2.01 3.33 9.67
N TYR A 497 1.95 3.76 8.41
CA TYR A 497 2.60 3.05 7.28
C TYR A 497 4.11 2.83 7.49
N SER A 498 4.79 3.79 8.10
CA SER A 498 6.21 3.68 8.42
C SER A 498 6.49 2.54 9.40
N GLU A 499 5.72 2.41 10.50
CA GLU A 499 5.85 1.30 11.46
C GLU A 499 5.54 -0.07 10.84
N LEU A 500 4.52 -0.14 9.99
CA LEU A 500 4.14 -1.39 9.35
C LEU A 500 5.16 -1.81 8.25
N SER A 501 5.96 -0.90 7.71
CA SER A 501 7.03 -1.30 6.77
C SER A 501 8.24 -1.96 7.44
N LEU A 502 8.44 -1.75 8.74
CA LEU A 502 9.65 -2.12 9.46
C LEU A 502 10.04 -3.60 9.36
N PRO A 503 9.13 -4.60 9.49
CA PRO A 503 9.52 -5.99 9.30
C PRO A 503 10.07 -6.26 7.89
N LEU A 504 9.48 -5.64 6.86
CA LEU A 504 9.95 -5.80 5.48
C LEU A 504 11.31 -5.11 5.26
N ARG A 505 11.51 -3.93 5.86
CA ARG A 505 12.80 -3.21 5.87
C ARG A 505 13.90 -4.03 6.54
N ALA A 506 13.61 -4.63 7.70
CA ALA A 506 14.53 -5.52 8.40
C ALA A 506 14.94 -6.73 7.53
N TRP A 507 13.98 -7.38 6.89
CA TRP A 507 14.24 -8.48 5.95
C TRP A 507 14.96 -8.06 4.68
N ALA A 508 14.81 -6.81 4.24
CA ALA A 508 15.55 -6.24 3.12
C ALA A 508 16.93 -5.69 3.52
N ALA A 509 17.29 -5.68 4.81
CA ALA A 509 18.46 -4.98 5.35
C ALA A 509 18.49 -3.49 4.99
N LEU A 510 17.32 -2.87 4.92
CA LEU A 510 17.17 -1.43 4.82
C LEU A 510 17.26 -0.81 6.21
N ASP A 511 17.53 0.49 6.26
CA ASP A 511 17.43 1.26 7.50
C ASP A 511 16.06 1.00 8.15
N ILE A 512 16.02 0.86 9.48
CA ILE A 512 14.81 0.63 10.29
C ILE A 512 14.49 1.81 11.21
N THR A 513 15.28 2.90 11.13
CA THR A 513 14.98 4.14 11.86
C THR A 513 13.78 4.88 11.24
N HIS A 514 13.12 5.71 12.05
CA HIS A 514 12.04 6.57 11.54
C HIS A 514 12.64 7.68 10.68
N ALA A 515 12.10 7.86 9.47
CA ALA A 515 12.50 8.95 8.60
C ALA A 515 11.95 10.28 9.12
N ALA A 516 12.78 11.32 9.17
CA ALA A 516 12.31 12.69 9.40
C ALA A 516 11.48 13.16 8.19
N GLY A 517 10.39 13.91 8.43
CA GLY A 517 9.50 14.42 7.37
C GLY A 517 8.34 13.50 6.98
N ASP A 518 8.06 12.44 7.75
CA ASP A 518 6.84 11.63 7.58
C ASP A 518 5.61 12.49 7.91
N ALA A 519 4.70 12.62 6.95
CA ALA A 519 3.47 13.38 7.09
C ALA A 519 2.39 12.64 7.90
N VAL A 520 2.66 11.41 8.37
CA VAL A 520 1.75 10.70 9.28
C VAL A 520 1.92 11.22 10.71
N VAL A 521 0.82 11.69 11.32
CA VAL A 521 0.82 12.17 12.72
C VAL A 521 0.97 10.97 13.67
N ASN A 522 2.14 10.86 14.33
CA ASN A 522 2.35 9.86 15.37
C ASN A 522 1.91 10.40 16.74
N THR A 523 0.71 10.01 17.18
CA THR A 523 0.13 10.47 18.46
C THR A 523 0.90 10.00 19.71
N ALA A 524 1.72 8.95 19.60
CA ALA A 524 2.48 8.40 20.73
C ALA A 524 3.81 9.13 20.98
N ILE A 525 4.42 9.69 19.94
CA ILE A 525 5.71 10.41 20.02
C ILE A 525 5.48 11.94 20.04
N ASN A 526 4.40 12.44 19.43
CA ASN A 526 4.03 13.86 19.41
C ASN A 526 2.94 14.21 20.44
N GLN A 527 3.13 13.86 21.72
CA GLN A 527 2.27 14.42 22.77
C GLN A 527 2.50 15.93 23.00
N ASN A 528 3.51 16.54 22.37
CA ASN A 528 3.88 17.94 22.58
C ASN A 528 3.80 18.86 21.34
N SER A 529 3.53 18.34 20.14
CA SER A 529 3.55 19.14 18.90
C SER A 529 2.12 19.29 18.36
N LYS A 530 1.53 20.46 18.63
CA LYS A 530 0.19 20.89 18.19
C LYS A 530 0.08 20.91 16.66
N GLY A 531 -1.15 20.96 16.14
CA GLY A 531 -1.49 20.93 14.69
C GLY A 531 -0.78 21.94 13.78
N ASP A 532 -0.09 22.94 14.35
CA ASP A 532 0.75 23.90 13.60
C ASP A 532 1.88 23.18 12.82
N ASP A 533 2.54 22.17 13.40
CA ASP A 533 3.66 21.48 12.73
C ASP A 533 3.23 20.72 11.46
N TYR A 534 2.01 20.18 11.44
CA TYR A 534 1.48 19.44 10.31
C TYR A 534 1.02 20.35 9.17
N SER A 535 0.32 21.45 9.49
CA SER A 535 -0.06 22.45 8.47
C SER A 535 1.19 23.08 7.82
N HIS A 536 2.23 23.37 8.61
CA HIS A 536 3.51 23.84 8.09
C HIS A 536 4.20 22.83 7.19
N LEU A 537 4.18 21.53 7.53
CA LEU A 537 4.71 20.47 6.68
C LEU A 537 3.98 20.39 5.33
N LEU A 538 2.64 20.34 5.34
CA LEU A 538 1.85 20.35 4.11
C LEU A 538 2.11 21.58 3.26
N SER A 539 2.25 22.76 3.88
CA SER A 539 2.56 23.99 3.17
C SER A 539 3.91 23.90 2.44
N ARG A 540 4.95 23.33 3.06
CA ARG A 540 6.26 23.10 2.41
C ARG A 540 6.16 22.14 1.24
N ILE A 541 5.42 21.04 1.39
CA ILE A 541 5.20 20.05 0.32
C ILE A 541 4.45 20.65 -0.88
N PHE A 542 3.42 21.45 -0.62
CA PHE A 542 2.68 22.14 -1.69
C PHE A 542 3.50 23.26 -2.33
N ALA A 543 4.35 23.94 -1.57
CA ALA A 543 5.28 24.92 -2.12
C ALA A 543 6.30 24.24 -3.06
N GLU A 544 6.78 23.06 -2.71
CA GLU A 544 7.65 22.26 -3.58
C GLU A 544 6.93 21.77 -4.84
N SER A 545 5.69 21.30 -4.69
CA SER A 545 4.83 20.95 -5.83
C SER A 545 4.62 22.16 -6.77
N ARG A 546 4.41 23.36 -6.22
CA ARG A 546 4.31 24.60 -6.99
C ARG A 546 5.63 24.95 -7.67
N ARG A 547 6.78 24.75 -7.02
CA ARG A 547 8.12 25.02 -7.60
C ARG A 547 8.32 24.24 -8.90
N VAL A 548 7.99 22.95 -8.90
CA VAL A 548 8.18 22.08 -10.07
C VAL A 548 7.13 22.28 -11.15
N LEU A 549 5.94 22.80 -10.83
CA LEU A 549 4.86 23.04 -11.79
C LEU A 549 5.18 24.15 -12.79
N LYS A 550 4.89 23.90 -14.06
CA LYS A 550 4.85 24.93 -15.10
C LYS A 550 3.85 26.04 -14.73
N LYS A 551 3.98 27.21 -15.36
CA LYS A 551 3.09 28.36 -15.11
C LYS A 551 1.61 28.02 -15.32
N ASP A 552 1.31 27.17 -16.29
CA ASP A 552 -0.02 26.65 -16.54
C ASP A 552 -0.22 25.24 -15.96
N GLY A 553 0.76 24.62 -15.32
CA GLY A 553 0.64 23.27 -14.73
C GLY A 553 -0.42 23.19 -13.63
N HIS A 554 -0.97 22.00 -13.41
CA HIS A 554 -2.02 21.77 -12.41
C HIS A 554 -1.52 20.86 -11.29
N LEU A 555 -1.90 21.18 -10.06
CA LEU A 555 -1.86 20.29 -8.90
C LEU A 555 -3.28 19.74 -8.71
N ILE A 556 -3.45 18.42 -8.83
CA ILE A 556 -4.72 17.74 -8.61
C ILE A 556 -4.54 16.66 -7.56
N PHE A 557 -5.40 16.64 -6.55
CA PHE A 557 -5.42 15.57 -5.56
C PHE A 557 -6.83 15.37 -4.98
N SER A 558 -7.06 14.19 -4.41
CA SER A 558 -8.29 13.87 -3.70
C SER A 558 -8.16 14.15 -2.21
N PHE A 559 -9.22 14.64 -1.57
CA PHE A 559 -9.27 14.76 -0.12
C PHE A 559 -10.66 14.41 0.42
N ALA A 560 -10.69 13.70 1.54
CA ALA A 560 -11.89 13.48 2.33
C ALA A 560 -11.57 13.47 3.82
N ASN A 561 -12.28 14.30 4.58
CA ASN A 561 -12.20 14.31 6.04
C ASN A 561 -13.52 14.82 6.63
N ARG A 562 -13.84 14.37 7.85
CA ARG A 562 -14.99 14.82 8.62
C ARG A 562 -14.66 15.99 9.55
N SER A 563 -13.38 16.27 9.78
CA SER A 563 -12.95 17.36 10.65
C SER A 563 -12.98 18.69 9.88
N ALA A 564 -13.76 19.64 10.36
CA ALA A 564 -13.76 21.02 9.85
C ALA A 564 -12.37 21.67 9.98
N SER A 565 -11.67 21.42 11.10
CA SER A 565 -10.31 21.95 11.32
C SER A 565 -9.30 21.39 10.32
N ALA A 566 -9.43 20.12 9.91
CA ALA A 566 -8.54 19.51 8.92
C ALA A 566 -8.71 20.15 7.54
N TRP A 567 -9.95 20.51 7.16
CA TRP A 567 -10.20 21.28 5.94
C TRP A 567 -9.60 22.68 6.05
N ALA A 568 -9.78 23.37 7.17
CA ALA A 568 -9.18 24.68 7.38
C ALA A 568 -7.63 24.64 7.35
N ASP A 569 -7.00 23.61 7.92
CA ASP A 569 -5.55 23.43 7.85
C ASP A 569 -5.06 23.19 6.43
N LEU A 570 -5.80 22.40 5.64
CA LEU A 570 -5.51 22.17 4.22
C LEU A 570 -5.61 23.47 3.41
N LEU A 571 -6.71 24.20 3.54
CA LEU A 571 -6.93 25.46 2.80
C LEU A 571 -5.85 26.50 3.14
N SER A 572 -5.46 26.59 4.42
CA SER A 572 -4.36 27.45 4.88
C SER A 572 -3.03 27.06 4.23
N ALA A 573 -2.72 25.76 4.18
CA ALA A 573 -1.48 25.25 3.60
C ALA A 573 -1.38 25.52 2.09
N LEU A 574 -2.48 25.36 1.36
CA LEU A 574 -2.56 25.62 -0.10
C LEU A 574 -2.38 27.10 -0.43
N ASP A 575 -3.05 27.98 0.33
CA ASP A 575 -2.94 29.44 0.15
C ASP A 575 -1.53 29.93 0.46
N ALA A 576 -0.95 29.49 1.58
CA ALA A 576 0.42 29.80 1.99
C ALA A 576 1.48 29.30 0.98
N ALA A 577 1.21 28.18 0.29
CA ALA A 577 2.08 27.67 -0.76
C ALA A 577 2.09 28.55 -2.03
N GLY A 578 1.13 29.48 -2.16
CA GLY A 578 0.99 30.35 -3.32
C GLY A 578 0.29 29.68 -4.51
N LEU A 579 -0.64 28.77 -4.23
CA LEU A 579 -1.52 28.15 -5.22
C LEU A 579 -2.88 28.86 -5.25
N CYS A 580 -3.56 28.83 -6.40
CA CYS A 580 -4.93 29.30 -6.54
C CYS A 580 -5.84 28.21 -7.09
N ALA A 581 -7.04 28.10 -6.55
CA ALA A 581 -8.00 27.08 -6.98
C ALA A 581 -8.61 27.43 -8.35
N VAL A 582 -8.74 26.43 -9.22
CA VAL A 582 -9.34 26.57 -10.55
C VAL A 582 -10.51 25.63 -10.79
N GLY A 583 -10.67 24.60 -9.96
CA GLY A 583 -11.84 23.74 -10.02
C GLY A 583 -11.87 22.66 -8.97
N CYS A 584 -13.05 22.08 -8.74
CA CYS A 584 -13.17 20.86 -7.95
C CYS A 584 -14.31 19.99 -8.47
N GLU A 585 -14.29 18.70 -8.13
CA GLU A 585 -15.35 17.74 -8.50
C GLU A 585 -15.56 16.69 -7.41
N ILE A 586 -16.79 16.23 -7.22
CA ILE A 586 -17.12 15.21 -6.21
C ILE A 586 -17.11 13.83 -6.87
N VAL A 587 -16.37 12.89 -6.28
CA VAL A 587 -16.29 11.49 -6.76
C VAL A 587 -16.53 10.51 -5.62
N HIS A 588 -17.02 9.30 -5.95
CA HIS A 588 -17.16 8.25 -4.94
C HIS A 588 -15.79 7.74 -4.46
N SER A 589 -15.66 7.61 -3.14
CA SER A 589 -14.50 6.98 -2.52
C SER A 589 -14.55 5.45 -2.65
N GLU A 590 -13.40 4.79 -2.69
CA GLU A 590 -13.30 3.32 -2.79
C GLU A 590 -13.90 2.56 -1.58
N ASN A 591 -14.13 3.24 -0.46
CA ASN A 591 -14.06 2.63 0.87
C ASN A 591 -15.41 2.32 1.54
N GLU A 592 -16.47 2.02 0.77
CA GLU A 592 -17.79 1.69 1.35
C GLU A 592 -17.80 0.37 2.17
N GLN A 593 -16.80 -0.52 2.03
CA GLN A 593 -16.86 -1.90 2.57
C GLN A 593 -15.64 -2.38 3.36
N ASP A 594 -14.78 -1.49 3.89
CA ASP A 594 -13.69 -1.95 4.76
C ASP A 594 -14.27 -2.50 6.09
N HIS A 595 -14.10 -3.81 6.31
CA HIS A 595 -14.52 -4.48 7.53
C HIS A 595 -13.87 -3.88 8.79
N ALA A 596 -12.71 -3.22 8.67
CA ALA A 596 -12.05 -2.51 9.75
C ALA A 596 -12.75 -1.18 10.14
N LYS A 597 -13.60 -0.64 9.26
CA LYS A 597 -14.33 0.63 9.44
C LYS A 597 -15.83 0.44 9.72
N ARG A 598 -16.34 -0.80 9.81
CA ARG A 598 -17.71 -1.07 10.27
C ARG A 598 -17.91 -0.51 11.69
N GLY A 599 -18.80 0.46 11.83
CA GLY A 599 -19.06 1.18 13.09
C GLY A 599 -18.18 2.42 13.33
N VAL A 600 -17.35 2.82 12.35
CA VAL A 600 -16.57 4.06 12.33
C VAL A 600 -17.16 4.97 11.24
N ARG A 601 -17.36 6.26 11.54
CA ARG A 601 -17.94 7.25 10.60
C ARG A 601 -16.98 7.51 9.42
N SER A 602 -17.05 6.74 8.33
CA SER A 602 -16.22 6.93 7.13
C SER A 602 -16.89 7.86 6.11
N CYS A 603 -16.09 8.65 5.38
CA CYS A 603 -16.56 9.35 4.18
C CYS A 603 -16.81 8.35 3.04
N SER A 604 -17.89 8.54 2.30
CA SER A 604 -18.22 7.76 1.10
C SER A 604 -17.88 8.49 -0.20
N HIS A 605 -17.58 9.80 -0.13
CA HIS A 605 -17.18 10.64 -1.25
C HIS A 605 -15.87 11.39 -0.95
N ASP A 606 -15.16 11.74 -2.00
CA ASP A 606 -14.00 12.62 -1.95
C ASP A 606 -14.21 13.85 -2.83
N LEU A 607 -13.53 14.93 -2.48
CA LEU A 607 -13.43 16.11 -3.32
C LEU A 607 -12.10 16.05 -4.08
N LEU A 608 -12.17 16.01 -5.40
CA LEU A 608 -11.03 16.28 -6.28
C LEU A 608 -10.80 17.78 -6.30
N LEU A 609 -9.59 18.20 -5.95
CA LEU A 609 -9.19 19.60 -5.81
C LEU A 609 -8.19 19.90 -6.94
N ASP A 610 -8.43 20.95 -7.70
CA ASP A 610 -7.57 21.37 -8.81
C ASP A 610 -7.09 22.82 -8.62
N LEU A 611 -5.77 22.96 -8.54
CA LEU A 611 -5.08 24.23 -8.30
C LEU A 611 -4.00 24.47 -9.34
N VAL A 612 -3.66 25.75 -9.54
CA VAL A 612 -2.54 26.17 -10.38
C VAL A 612 -1.63 27.15 -9.61
N PRO A 613 -0.37 27.36 -10.05
CA PRO A 613 0.47 28.40 -9.47
C PRO A 613 -0.15 29.79 -9.61
N THR A 614 -0.15 30.56 -8.51
CA THR A 614 -0.64 31.95 -8.54
C THR A 614 0.15 32.79 -9.55
N GLY A 615 -0.56 33.55 -10.39
CA GLY A 615 0.05 34.42 -11.40
C GLY A 615 -0.99 35.19 -12.21
N ASN A 616 -0.54 35.95 -13.21
CA ASN A 616 -1.39 36.77 -14.08
C ASN A 616 -2.08 35.93 -15.17
N HIS A 617 -2.94 35.00 -14.76
CA HIS A 617 -3.77 34.20 -15.66
C HIS A 617 -5.24 34.57 -15.49
N GLN A 618 -6.01 34.50 -16.57
CA GLN A 618 -7.47 34.55 -16.47
C GLN A 618 -7.96 33.13 -16.16
N LEU A 619 -8.62 32.97 -15.01
CA LEU A 619 -9.09 31.66 -14.56
C LEU A 619 -10.54 31.42 -14.99
N LYS A 620 -10.82 30.24 -15.52
CA LYS A 620 -12.19 29.74 -15.72
C LYS A 620 -12.48 28.67 -14.67
N ILE A 621 -13.14 29.09 -13.59
CA ILE A 621 -13.42 28.24 -12.43
C ILE A 621 -14.46 27.17 -12.78
N HIS A 622 -14.19 25.92 -12.39
CA HIS A 622 -15.15 24.81 -12.42
C HIS A 622 -15.73 24.55 -11.03
N PHE A 623 -17.06 24.40 -10.94
CA PHE A 623 -17.76 24.05 -9.71
C PHE A 623 -18.46 22.69 -9.91
N PRO A 624 -18.49 21.79 -8.91
CA PRO A 624 -19.18 20.50 -9.00
C PRO A 624 -20.63 20.65 -9.46
N LYS A 625 -21.14 19.70 -10.24
CA LYS A 625 -22.56 19.71 -10.64
C LYS A 625 -23.47 19.43 -9.43
N ASN A 626 -24.71 19.94 -9.49
CA ASN A 626 -25.75 19.69 -8.48
C ASN A 626 -26.54 18.41 -8.83
N ASP A 627 -25.85 17.30 -9.06
CA ASP A 627 -26.43 16.01 -9.47
C ASP A 627 -26.40 14.93 -8.38
N LEU A 628 -25.58 15.11 -7.33
CA LEU A 628 -25.54 14.25 -6.16
C LEU A 628 -26.33 14.84 -4.97
N GLU A 629 -27.35 14.12 -4.50
CA GLU A 629 -28.15 14.50 -3.33
C GLU A 629 -27.66 13.79 -2.05
N GLY A 630 -27.72 14.49 -0.91
CA GLY A 630 -27.46 13.92 0.42
C GLY A 630 -26.51 14.74 1.29
N ASP A 631 -26.54 14.49 2.60
CA ASP A 631 -25.81 15.28 3.60
C ASP A 631 -24.30 15.40 3.33
N GLU A 632 -23.66 14.32 2.85
CA GLU A 632 -22.21 14.31 2.56
C GLU A 632 -21.84 15.12 1.30
N PRO A 633 -22.47 14.90 0.13
CA PRO A 633 -22.34 15.81 -1.00
C PRO A 633 -22.65 17.28 -0.66
N ASP A 634 -23.67 17.55 0.16
CA ASP A 634 -23.99 18.91 0.62
C ASP A 634 -22.86 19.52 1.44
N PHE A 635 -22.30 18.75 2.38
CA PHE A 635 -21.11 19.16 3.13
C PHE A 635 -19.92 19.45 2.21
N LEU A 636 -19.62 18.57 1.25
CA LEU A 636 -18.52 18.78 0.29
C LEU A 636 -18.76 19.98 -0.63
N ARG A 637 -20.01 20.36 -0.92
CA ARG A 637 -20.33 21.60 -1.64
C ARG A 637 -20.06 22.85 -0.81
N VAL A 638 -20.24 22.81 0.52
CA VAL A 638 -19.80 23.90 1.42
C VAL A 638 -18.28 24.02 1.39
N VAL A 639 -17.57 22.89 1.52
CA VAL A 639 -16.10 22.85 1.38
C VAL A 639 -15.65 23.42 0.03
N ALA A 640 -16.30 23.02 -1.08
CA ALA A 640 -15.98 23.50 -2.42
C ALA A 640 -16.04 25.03 -2.55
N LYS A 641 -17.03 25.68 -1.91
CA LYS A 641 -17.15 27.15 -1.91
C LYS A 641 -15.98 27.84 -1.23
N TRP A 642 -15.48 27.28 -0.13
CA TRP A 642 -14.31 27.80 0.58
C TRP A 642 -13.01 27.48 -0.17
N PHE A 643 -12.89 26.27 -0.69
CA PHE A 643 -11.74 25.85 -1.49
C PHE A 643 -11.52 26.76 -2.71
N LEU A 644 -12.57 27.11 -3.44
CA LEU A 644 -12.46 27.96 -4.63
C LEU A 644 -12.04 29.41 -4.33
N GLN A 645 -11.95 29.79 -3.06
CA GLN A 645 -11.40 31.09 -2.64
C GLN A 645 -9.90 31.04 -2.34
N VAL A 646 -9.26 29.86 -2.33
CA VAL A 646 -7.81 29.69 -2.16
C VAL A 646 -7.05 30.49 -3.23
N GLY A 647 -6.07 31.27 -2.77
CA GLY A 647 -5.36 32.31 -3.55
C GLY A 647 -5.92 33.72 -3.32
N SER A 648 -7.03 33.84 -2.59
CA SER A 648 -7.71 35.10 -2.26
C SER A 648 -8.55 35.00 -0.98
N LEU A 649 -8.17 34.13 -0.03
CA LEU A 649 -8.95 33.89 1.18
C LEU A 649 -9.11 35.19 2.00
N PRO A 650 -10.33 35.57 2.40
CA PRO A 650 -10.56 36.85 3.07
C PRO A 650 -10.06 36.84 4.53
N PRO A 651 -9.75 37.99 5.12
CA PRO A 651 -9.38 38.04 6.55
C PRO A 651 -10.45 37.41 7.45
N GLY A 652 -10.03 36.58 8.42
CA GLY A 652 -10.94 35.89 9.34
C GLY A 652 -11.76 34.75 8.71
N TRP A 653 -11.43 34.31 7.49
CA TRP A 653 -12.10 33.20 6.81
C TRP A 653 -12.15 31.92 7.63
N ARG A 654 -11.09 31.63 8.40
CA ARG A 654 -10.91 30.33 9.07
C ARG A 654 -12.05 30.00 10.03
N ALA A 655 -12.36 30.91 10.95
CA ALA A 655 -13.44 30.72 11.92
C ALA A 655 -14.79 30.54 11.22
N LYS A 656 -15.06 31.36 10.20
CA LYS A 656 -16.31 31.27 9.41
C LYS A 656 -16.44 29.94 8.67
N CYS A 657 -15.36 29.49 8.05
CA CYS A 657 -15.31 28.19 7.37
C CYS A 657 -15.56 27.05 8.35
N GLU A 658 -14.87 27.05 9.51
CA GLU A 658 -15.07 26.03 10.53
C GLU A 658 -16.52 26.02 11.06
N ASP A 659 -17.10 27.19 11.36
CA ASP A 659 -18.49 27.31 11.81
C ASP A 659 -19.48 26.78 10.76
N GLU A 660 -19.38 27.21 9.49
CA GLU A 660 -20.25 26.74 8.41
C GLU A 660 -20.15 25.23 8.18
N LEU A 661 -18.94 24.65 8.29
CA LEU A 661 -18.74 23.22 8.16
C LEU A 661 -19.33 22.44 9.34
N LEU A 662 -19.24 22.97 10.56
CA LEU A 662 -19.79 22.36 11.77
C LEU A 662 -21.32 22.35 11.79
N GLU A 663 -21.95 23.31 11.11
CA GLU A 663 -23.41 23.36 10.93
C GLU A 663 -23.95 22.29 9.97
N ALA A 664 -23.09 21.65 9.17
CA ALA A 664 -23.52 20.66 8.18
C ALA A 664 -24.11 19.40 8.85
N ALA A 665 -25.30 18.98 8.38
CA ALA A 665 -26.03 17.81 8.89
C ALA A 665 -25.19 16.51 8.89
N PHE A 666 -24.25 16.38 7.93
CA PHE A 666 -23.33 15.26 7.84
C PHE A 666 -22.50 15.06 9.11
N LEU A 667 -22.10 16.14 9.79
CA LEU A 667 -21.30 16.08 11.01
C LEU A 667 -22.15 15.83 12.27
N GLY A 668 -23.43 16.23 12.25
CA GLY A 668 -24.35 16.16 13.38
C GLY A 668 -24.99 14.80 13.71
N ARG A 669 -24.96 13.79 12.82
CA ARG A 669 -25.63 12.49 13.08
C ARG A 669 -24.92 11.66 14.17
N PRO A 670 -25.58 11.26 15.28
CA PRO A 670 -25.00 10.38 16.30
C PRO A 670 -24.53 9.03 15.73
N LYS A 671 -23.61 8.35 16.41
CA LYS A 671 -23.21 6.97 16.09
C LYS A 671 -24.47 6.11 16.07
N ALA A 672 -24.80 5.47 14.95
CA ALA A 672 -25.81 4.41 14.96
C ALA A 672 -25.29 3.30 15.89
N GLU A 673 -25.97 3.09 17.01
CA GLU A 673 -25.75 1.92 17.86
C GLU A 673 -26.20 0.68 17.10
N VAL A 674 -25.25 -0.11 16.59
CA VAL A 674 -25.47 -1.49 16.14
C VAL A 674 -24.34 -2.37 16.62
#